data_AF-A0A937N4X7-F1
#
_entry.id   AF-A0A937N4X7-F1
#
_cell.length_a   1.000
_cell.length_b   1.000
_cell.length_c   1.000
_cell.angle_alpha   90.00
_cell.angle_beta   90.00
_cell.angle_gamma   90.00
#
_symmetry.space_group_name_H-M   'P 1'
#
loop_
_entity.id
_entity.type
_entity.pdbx_description
1 polymer ?
#
loop_
_entity_poly.entity_id
_entity_poly.type
_entity_poly.pdbx_seq_one_letter_code
_entity_poly.pdbx_strand_id
1 'polypeptide(L)'
;MAASPPLLDTIEGFNIDQNAFNTGASIVQPPDPYGAAGPNHVVNIGNLSVQWFTKDGTSQMHTSLRNFFAPLRPQTSLFDPKVVYDQYEERFVALALELMDSSAGDPTDLSRIMLAVSDDNDPNGTWYYHSINSMLNIDLGTGGTPAISTFWADYPGMGLDEEAIYVTANMFELGGTTLGGNRLWIVDKGVGTGGFYDEDGAATVTLHDPAADTGVDFQVGLGTAAAFDFRSMQPAHVFGNAPAGVGTWLTLYDGNTNQTTDHELVDVIRVDDPLGTPTFTLTTVDVGDIEDPVNFPFPIPAASQMGSAATIDGGDRRTLNAVWRNNSLYTTTVIYPTDYSGPDLNQVTAHWFRFDTSSLTAATLADQGNIGGEELGFNVHTYWPAVNVDSQDNMAIGFAASGPTLYAGAYYAMRAADDDPGTLRDAVAIAEGLDVYDLGGGTNRWGDYHSVALDPSDEVTFWAYNEYALPAQGTTGRWGTRWGKFRMAPLPDAPAPGPTTISGIKWHDLDDDGSRGANEPGVPGVVIHVDLDGDGQFDFQEPTARTDAAGRYTLAFDAPAGTVKIRESIAPGWEQKFPGPNATAAYTVPYGYEIPVSATGGEVFTNIDFGNSDSAGFDHGDAPSTAPFDYPTLEADNGPTHALIPGFGLGLLRDGEPDGIPDDNAAGDDNANLADEDGVILPGNLARGAIVNPTVVIRTGGRAQGKLQGWIDFN
;
A
#
# COMPACT_ATOMS: atom_id res chain seq x y z
N MET A 1 -6.22 8.02 30.52
CA MET A 1 -7.22 8.07 29.43
C MET A 1 -7.33 6.65 28.89
N ALA A 2 -7.79 6.40 27.66
CA ALA A 2 -7.47 5.13 27.01
C ALA A 2 -5.96 5.13 26.68
N ALA A 3 -5.30 3.97 26.67
CA ALA A 3 -3.92 3.87 26.23
C ALA A 3 -3.83 3.85 24.70
N SER A 4 -2.75 4.40 24.14
CA SER A 4 -2.47 4.22 22.72
C SER A 4 -2.29 2.71 22.40
N PRO A 5 -2.62 2.26 21.18
CA PRO A 5 -2.39 0.88 20.78
C PRO A 5 -0.94 0.47 21.02
N PRO A 6 -0.66 -0.79 21.40
CA PRO A 6 0.70 -1.25 21.65
C PRO A 6 1.53 -1.25 20.35
N LEU A 7 2.85 -1.13 20.53
CA LEU A 7 3.82 -1.26 19.47
C LEU A 7 3.73 -2.66 18.85
N LEU A 8 3.63 -2.75 17.53
CA LEU A 8 3.52 -4.01 16.79
C LEU A 8 4.89 -4.57 16.42
N ASP A 9 5.82 -3.70 16.03
CA ASP A 9 7.17 -4.09 15.63
C ASP A 9 8.14 -2.90 15.70
N THR A 10 9.45 -3.19 15.64
CA THR A 10 10.51 -2.18 15.60
C THR A 10 11.65 -2.56 14.65
N ILE A 11 12.24 -1.57 14.00
CA ILE A 11 13.47 -1.73 13.20
C ILE A 11 14.51 -0.74 13.70
N GLU A 12 15.69 -1.23 14.10
CA GLU A 12 16.80 -0.36 14.49
C GLU A 12 17.37 0.35 13.27
N GLY A 13 17.42 1.68 13.32
CA GLY A 13 18.05 2.52 12.30
C GLY A 13 19.56 2.66 12.52
N PHE A 14 20.15 3.66 11.87
CA PHE A 14 21.56 3.98 12.07
C PHE A 14 21.78 4.68 13.42
N ASN A 15 22.96 4.52 13.99
CA ASN A 15 23.38 5.23 15.19
C ASN A 15 24.67 6.02 14.97
N ILE A 16 25.07 6.75 16.01
CA ILE A 16 26.28 7.58 16.00
C ILE A 16 27.55 6.83 15.55
N ASP A 17 27.71 5.55 15.89
CA ASP A 17 28.90 4.77 15.53
C ASP A 17 28.89 4.37 14.05
N GLN A 18 27.73 3.96 13.54
CA GLN A 18 27.56 3.58 12.15
C GLN A 18 27.70 4.79 11.22
N ASN A 19 27.19 5.96 11.64
CA ASN A 19 27.42 7.22 10.93
C ASN A 19 28.92 7.59 10.85
N ALA A 20 29.64 7.43 11.96
CA ALA A 20 31.08 7.68 11.99
C ALA A 20 31.84 6.74 11.04
N PHE A 21 31.45 5.46 10.97
CA PHE A 21 32.06 4.51 10.04
C PHE A 21 31.83 4.89 8.57
N ASN A 22 30.61 5.30 8.22
CA ASN A 22 30.22 5.60 6.84
C ASN A 22 30.75 6.93 6.29
N THR A 23 31.15 7.85 7.17
CA THR A 23 31.63 9.19 6.78
C THR A 23 33.12 9.41 7.00
N GLY A 24 33.87 8.38 7.43
CA GLY A 24 35.31 8.52 7.67
C GLY A 24 35.64 9.23 8.98
N ALA A 25 34.90 8.92 10.04
CA ALA A 25 35.00 9.41 11.42
C ALA A 25 34.37 10.78 11.72
N SER A 26 33.48 11.30 10.86
CA SER A 26 32.66 12.46 11.20
C SER A 26 31.54 12.05 12.17
N ILE A 27 31.41 12.79 13.28
CA ILE A 27 30.30 12.66 14.22
C ILE A 27 29.47 13.93 14.08
N VAL A 28 28.19 13.77 13.71
CA VAL A 28 27.21 14.86 13.70
C VAL A 28 26.22 14.62 14.82
N GLN A 29 25.98 15.68 15.59
CA GLN A 29 25.03 15.77 16.68
C GLN A 29 24.33 17.12 16.49
N PRO A 30 23.04 17.15 16.15
CA PRO A 30 22.10 16.02 16.10
C PRO A 30 22.00 15.28 14.74
N PRO A 31 21.45 14.04 14.68
CA PRO A 31 21.30 13.30 13.44
C PRO A 31 20.20 13.79 12.49
N ASP A 32 19.22 14.55 13.01
CA ASP A 32 18.03 15.02 12.29
C ASP A 32 17.27 13.89 11.57
N PRO A 33 16.70 12.94 12.34
CA PRO A 33 16.14 11.70 11.79
C PRO A 33 14.80 11.95 11.10
N TYR A 34 14.69 11.53 9.83
CA TYR A 34 13.44 11.55 9.08
C TYR A 34 13.25 10.23 8.34
N GLY A 35 12.00 9.86 8.08
CA GLY A 35 11.70 8.58 7.44
C GLY A 35 10.34 8.53 6.76
N ALA A 36 10.26 7.68 5.73
CA ALA A 36 9.09 7.36 4.94
C ALA A 36 8.84 5.84 4.89
N ALA A 37 7.59 5.43 4.74
CA ALA A 37 7.18 4.05 4.53
C ALA A 37 6.53 3.91 3.15
N GLY A 38 7.04 3.00 2.33
CA GLY A 38 6.42 2.55 1.08
C GLY A 38 5.72 1.20 1.28
N PRO A 39 5.32 0.48 0.20
CA PRO A 39 4.57 -0.77 0.31
C PRO A 39 5.38 -1.93 0.91
N ASN A 40 6.67 -2.02 0.55
CA ASN A 40 7.54 -3.13 0.97
C ASN A 40 8.72 -2.68 1.83
N HIS A 41 9.02 -1.38 1.86
CA HIS A 41 10.23 -0.83 2.46
C HIS A 41 9.95 0.36 3.38
N VAL A 42 10.84 0.55 4.35
CA VAL A 42 10.98 1.81 5.09
C VAL A 42 12.32 2.43 4.73
N VAL A 43 12.33 3.74 4.47
CA VAL A 43 13.51 4.52 4.09
C VAL A 43 13.73 5.59 5.15
N ASN A 44 14.91 5.63 5.75
CA ASN A 44 15.30 6.63 6.73
C ASN A 44 16.53 7.42 6.29
N ILE A 45 16.55 8.69 6.68
CA ILE A 45 17.57 9.65 6.32
C ILE A 45 17.93 10.51 7.55
N GLY A 46 19.15 11.03 7.57
CA GLY A 46 19.64 12.00 8.54
C GLY A 46 20.91 12.66 8.01
N ASN A 47 21.41 13.70 8.68
CA ASN A 47 22.44 14.62 8.19
C ASN A 47 23.65 13.95 7.50
N LEU A 48 24.01 12.74 7.91
CA LEU A 48 25.15 12.02 7.35
C LEU A 48 24.82 10.73 6.61
N SER A 49 23.57 10.23 6.67
CA SER A 49 23.27 8.86 6.28
C SER A 49 21.90 8.70 5.63
N VAL A 50 21.83 7.76 4.69
CA VAL A 50 20.60 7.22 4.10
C VAL A 50 20.65 5.71 4.29
N GLN A 51 19.53 5.13 4.71
CA GLN A 51 19.40 3.69 4.92
C GLN A 51 17.97 3.24 4.59
N TRP A 52 17.82 2.00 4.14
CA TRP A 52 16.49 1.39 4.01
C TRP A 52 16.49 -0.11 4.29
N PHE A 53 15.29 -0.57 4.63
CA PHE A 53 14.99 -1.92 5.05
C PHE A 53 13.71 -2.39 4.36
N THR A 54 13.58 -3.70 4.17
CA THR A 54 12.24 -4.30 4.04
C THR A 54 11.47 -4.11 5.35
N LYS A 55 10.14 -4.12 5.29
CA LYS A 55 9.28 -3.95 6.48
C LYS A 55 9.42 -5.02 7.57
N ASP A 56 10.13 -6.12 7.29
CA ASP A 56 10.50 -7.14 8.28
C ASP A 56 11.84 -6.86 9.00
N GLY A 57 12.48 -5.72 8.70
CA GLY A 57 13.73 -5.30 9.32
C GLY A 57 15.00 -5.77 8.60
N THR A 58 14.91 -6.40 7.43
CA THR A 58 16.10 -6.77 6.65
C THR A 58 16.73 -5.53 6.01
N SER A 59 17.91 -5.12 6.48
CA SER A 59 18.65 -3.99 5.90
C SER A 59 19.16 -4.35 4.50
N GLN A 60 18.90 -3.47 3.53
CA GLN A 60 19.32 -3.66 2.14
C GLN A 60 20.39 -2.65 1.71
N MET A 61 20.34 -1.43 2.24
CA MET A 61 21.28 -0.37 1.88
C MET A 61 21.56 0.53 3.08
N HIS A 62 22.81 0.97 3.20
CA HIS A 62 23.24 2.04 4.09
C HIS A 62 24.43 2.77 3.45
N THR A 63 24.30 4.07 3.17
CA THR A 63 25.36 4.90 2.61
C THR A 63 25.37 6.29 3.23
N SER A 64 26.40 7.08 2.96
CA SER A 64 26.41 8.49 3.38
C SER A 64 25.49 9.34 2.52
N LEU A 65 24.89 10.38 3.11
CA LEU A 65 24.00 11.31 2.39
C LEU A 65 24.69 11.91 1.15
N ARG A 66 25.97 12.26 1.28
CA ARG A 66 26.79 12.76 0.16
C ARG A 66 26.96 11.74 -0.96
N ASN A 67 27.13 10.46 -0.63
CA ASN A 67 27.25 9.40 -1.64
C ASN A 67 25.92 9.14 -2.35
N PHE A 68 24.80 9.19 -1.61
CA PHE A 68 23.47 9.06 -2.20
C PHE A 68 23.20 10.14 -3.24
N PHE A 69 23.57 11.39 -2.96
CA PHE A 69 23.45 12.52 -3.88
C PHE A 69 24.67 12.74 -4.81
N ALA A 70 25.59 11.77 -4.91
CA ALA A 70 26.79 11.89 -5.74
C ALA A 70 26.53 12.25 -7.23
N PRO A 71 25.44 11.81 -7.89
CA PRO A 71 25.12 12.23 -9.25
C PRO A 71 25.03 13.75 -9.44
N LEU A 72 24.60 14.48 -8.41
CA LEU A 72 24.50 15.96 -8.42
C LEU A 72 25.82 16.67 -8.06
N ARG A 73 26.88 15.90 -7.79
CA ARG A 73 28.24 16.38 -7.49
C ARG A 73 28.25 17.44 -6.37
N PRO A 74 27.81 17.09 -5.14
CA PRO A 74 27.89 17.99 -4.00
C PRO A 74 29.34 18.45 -3.79
N GLN A 75 29.51 19.76 -3.65
CA GLN A 75 30.75 20.46 -3.36
C GLN A 75 31.03 20.44 -1.86
N THR A 76 30.01 20.64 -1.02
CA THR A 76 30.14 20.69 0.46
C THR A 76 29.42 19.51 1.13
N SER A 77 29.32 19.56 2.47
CA SER A 77 28.49 18.62 3.22
C SER A 77 27.02 18.95 3.01
N LEU A 78 26.20 17.91 2.99
CA LEU A 78 24.74 18.04 2.92
C LEU A 78 24.17 18.06 4.32
N PHE A 79 23.04 18.73 4.47
CA PHE A 79 22.35 18.89 5.75
C PHE A 79 20.84 18.97 5.53
N ASP A 80 20.11 18.95 6.63
CA ASP A 80 18.66 18.99 6.71
C ASP A 80 17.88 18.08 5.77
N PRO A 81 18.16 16.78 5.76
CA PRO A 81 17.49 15.90 4.83
C PRO A 81 16.07 15.53 5.27
N LYS A 82 15.21 15.31 4.28
CA LYS A 82 13.88 14.73 4.48
C LYS A 82 13.61 13.65 3.44
N VAL A 83 12.71 12.73 3.77
CA VAL A 83 12.22 11.71 2.83
C VAL A 83 10.73 11.46 3.07
N VAL A 84 9.94 11.46 2.01
CA VAL A 84 8.50 11.14 2.03
C VAL A 84 8.20 10.06 1.00
N TYR A 85 7.05 9.42 1.13
CA TYR A 85 6.53 8.51 0.11
C TYR A 85 5.38 9.21 -0.62
N ASP A 86 5.51 9.34 -1.93
CA ASP A 86 4.47 9.82 -2.83
C ASP A 86 3.50 8.65 -3.11
N GLN A 87 2.36 8.67 -2.43
CA GLN A 87 1.36 7.62 -2.57
C GLN A 87 0.63 7.64 -3.91
N TYR A 88 0.66 8.76 -4.64
CA TYR A 88 -0.03 8.88 -5.93
C TYR A 88 0.79 8.25 -7.06
N GLU A 89 2.11 8.42 -6.99
CA GLU A 89 3.05 7.91 -7.99
C GLU A 89 3.84 6.69 -7.53
N GLU A 90 3.57 6.23 -6.31
CA GLU A 90 4.24 5.10 -5.67
C GLU A 90 5.78 5.23 -5.62
N ARG A 91 6.30 6.41 -5.27
CA ARG A 91 7.76 6.69 -5.25
C ARG A 91 8.22 7.22 -3.90
N PHE A 92 9.47 6.98 -3.54
CA PHE A 92 10.13 7.71 -2.47
C PHE A 92 10.71 9.02 -3.02
N VAL A 93 10.55 10.12 -2.28
CA VAL A 93 11.10 11.43 -2.61
C VAL A 93 11.99 11.88 -1.47
N ALA A 94 13.27 12.11 -1.75
CA ALA A 94 14.26 12.57 -0.80
C ALA A 94 14.74 13.98 -1.12
N LEU A 95 15.02 14.74 -0.07
CA LEU A 95 15.52 16.11 -0.11
C LEU A 95 16.77 16.22 0.77
N ALA A 96 17.72 17.07 0.38
CA ALA A 96 18.78 17.59 1.24
C ALA A 96 19.18 19.00 0.81
N LEU A 97 19.73 19.78 1.73
CA LEU A 97 20.29 21.10 1.46
C LEU A 97 21.81 21.05 1.32
N GLU A 98 22.34 22.00 0.57
CA GLU A 98 23.78 22.22 0.43
C GLU A 98 24.10 23.71 0.49
N LEU A 99 25.14 24.04 1.26
CA LEU A 99 25.58 25.40 1.52
C LEU A 99 27.10 25.50 1.37
N MET A 100 27.55 26.59 0.75
CA MET A 100 28.88 27.15 0.94
C MET A 100 28.68 28.61 1.30
N ASP A 101 29.04 28.97 2.53
CA ASP A 101 29.05 30.35 3.01
C ASP A 101 30.48 30.70 3.41
N SER A 102 31.17 31.41 2.52
CA SER A 102 32.59 31.74 2.68
C SER A 102 32.78 33.16 3.18
N SER A 103 32.14 34.13 2.52
CA SER A 103 32.00 35.52 2.96
C SER A 103 30.96 36.21 2.09
N ALA A 104 30.20 37.17 2.64
CA ALA A 104 29.11 37.83 1.93
C ALA A 104 29.51 38.31 0.52
N GLY A 105 28.90 37.69 -0.51
CA GLY A 105 29.10 38.04 -1.92
C GLY A 105 30.34 37.40 -2.56
N ASP A 106 30.91 36.35 -1.95
CA ASP A 106 31.98 35.57 -2.55
C ASP A 106 31.43 34.77 -3.76
N PRO A 107 32.13 34.76 -4.90
CA PRO A 107 31.68 34.01 -6.08
C PRO A 107 31.64 32.47 -5.88
N THR A 108 32.18 31.96 -4.78
CA THR A 108 32.11 30.54 -4.39
C THR A 108 30.91 30.21 -3.51
N ASP A 109 30.18 31.22 -3.01
CA ASP A 109 28.98 30.98 -2.22
C ASP A 109 27.95 30.19 -3.04
N LEU A 110 27.25 29.26 -2.39
CA LEU A 110 26.23 28.44 -3.03
C LEU A 110 25.14 28.06 -2.02
N SER A 111 23.92 27.92 -2.52
CA SER A 111 22.79 27.34 -1.83
C SER A 111 22.02 26.47 -2.82
N ARG A 112 21.85 25.18 -2.52
CA ARG A 112 21.09 24.25 -3.37
C ARG A 112 20.09 23.43 -2.55
N ILE A 113 18.89 23.26 -3.11
CA ILE A 113 17.96 22.21 -2.70
C ILE A 113 18.21 21.02 -3.63
N MET A 114 18.58 19.88 -3.06
CA MET A 114 18.86 18.65 -3.78
C MET A 114 17.67 17.71 -3.64
N LEU A 115 17.13 17.23 -4.75
CA LEU A 115 16.00 16.32 -4.81
C LEU A 115 16.40 15.00 -5.46
N ALA A 116 15.85 13.91 -4.95
CA ALA A 116 15.91 12.60 -5.56
C ALA A 116 14.54 11.92 -5.49
N VAL A 117 14.12 11.25 -6.55
CA VAL A 117 12.90 10.44 -6.58
C VAL A 117 13.23 9.03 -7.07
N SER A 118 12.71 8.00 -6.42
CA SER A 118 12.89 6.61 -6.89
C SER A 118 12.12 6.38 -8.19
N ASP A 119 12.57 5.42 -8.99
CA ASP A 119 11.94 5.05 -10.26
C ASP A 119 10.69 4.19 -10.08
N ASP A 120 10.52 3.54 -8.92
CA ASP A 120 9.32 2.84 -8.46
C ASP A 120 9.18 2.81 -6.91
N ASN A 121 8.35 1.91 -6.39
CA ASN A 121 8.08 1.74 -4.97
C ASN A 121 9.15 0.91 -4.22
N ASP A 122 10.19 0.48 -4.93
CA ASP A 122 11.36 -0.20 -4.40
C ASP A 122 12.57 0.77 -4.41
N PRO A 123 13.07 1.20 -3.24
CA PRO A 123 14.19 2.13 -3.19
C PRO A 123 15.52 1.52 -3.68
N ASN A 124 15.58 0.21 -3.95
CA ASN A 124 16.75 -0.45 -4.53
C ASN A 124 16.91 -0.20 -6.04
N GLY A 125 15.88 0.35 -6.69
CA GLY A 125 15.87 0.70 -8.10
C GLY A 125 16.72 1.91 -8.46
N THR A 126 16.37 2.54 -9.57
CA THR A 126 17.00 3.77 -10.04
C THR A 126 16.47 4.97 -9.25
N TRP A 127 17.29 6.00 -9.10
CA TRP A 127 16.85 7.28 -8.56
C TRP A 127 17.11 8.38 -9.59
N TYR A 128 16.14 9.25 -9.80
CA TYR A 128 16.26 10.45 -10.61
C TYR A 128 16.60 11.64 -9.72
N TYR A 129 17.53 12.48 -10.16
CA TYR A 129 18.09 13.53 -9.33
C TYR A 129 17.93 14.91 -9.97
N HIS A 130 17.57 15.89 -9.17
CA HIS A 130 17.49 17.29 -9.59
C HIS A 130 18.09 18.22 -8.53
N SER A 131 18.67 19.34 -8.95
CA SER A 131 19.15 20.37 -8.04
C SER A 131 18.56 21.73 -8.40
N ILE A 132 18.00 22.39 -7.41
CA ILE A 132 17.44 23.73 -7.52
C ILE A 132 18.46 24.69 -6.90
N ASN A 133 18.86 25.73 -7.64
CA ASN A 133 19.60 26.83 -7.05
C ASN A 133 18.66 27.63 -6.14
N SER A 134 18.89 27.56 -4.83
CA SER A 134 18.08 28.25 -3.82
C SER A 134 18.73 29.55 -3.33
N MET A 135 19.84 29.97 -3.94
CA MET A 135 20.44 31.27 -3.63
C MET A 135 19.61 32.40 -4.25
N LEU A 136 19.14 33.32 -3.42
CA LEU A 136 18.23 34.38 -3.84
C LEU A 136 18.73 35.76 -3.44
N ASN A 137 18.57 36.74 -4.32
CA ASN A 137 18.74 38.14 -3.97
C ASN A 137 17.40 38.68 -3.46
N ILE A 138 17.33 39.05 -2.19
CA ILE A 138 16.12 39.56 -1.55
C ILE A 138 16.34 41.03 -1.19
N ASP A 139 15.39 41.87 -1.58
CA ASP A 139 15.39 43.30 -1.25
C ASP A 139 14.72 43.50 0.12
N LEU A 140 15.50 43.88 1.12
CA LEU A 140 15.03 44.24 2.47
C LEU A 140 14.77 45.75 2.63
N GLY A 141 14.76 46.48 1.51
CA GLY A 141 14.60 47.92 1.48
C GLY A 141 13.27 48.39 2.03
N THR A 142 13.29 49.30 3.00
CA THR A 142 12.08 50.00 3.48
C THR A 142 11.94 51.38 2.84
N GLY A 143 10.70 51.84 2.68
CA GLY A 143 10.42 53.21 2.18
C GLY A 143 10.90 53.49 0.75
N GLY A 144 11.01 52.44 -0.09
CA GLY A 144 11.41 52.56 -1.49
C GLY A 144 12.91 52.72 -1.73
N THR A 145 13.75 52.47 -0.71
CA THR A 145 15.22 52.43 -0.85
C THR A 145 15.67 50.97 -0.89
N PRO A 146 16.10 50.42 -2.03
CA PRO A 146 16.52 49.01 -2.12
C PRO A 146 17.70 48.70 -1.19
N ALA A 147 17.62 47.59 -0.49
CA ALA A 147 18.67 47.00 0.34
C ALA A 147 18.77 45.50 -0.01
N ILE A 148 19.43 45.20 -1.12
CA ILE A 148 19.51 43.85 -1.66
C ILE A 148 20.70 43.11 -1.04
N SER A 149 20.41 41.96 -0.41
CA SER A 149 21.39 40.98 0.04
C SER A 149 21.14 39.62 -0.62
N THR A 150 22.12 38.72 -0.56
CA THR A 150 22.01 37.35 -1.08
C THR A 150 21.76 36.39 0.07
N PHE A 151 20.82 35.46 -0.13
CA PHE A 151 20.31 34.55 0.89
C PHE A 151 20.46 33.10 0.48
N TRP A 152 20.58 32.21 1.47
CA TRP A 152 20.60 30.76 1.35
C TRP A 152 19.39 30.13 2.05
N ALA A 153 19.03 28.92 1.64
CA ALA A 153 17.88 28.18 2.15
C ALA A 153 18.30 27.26 3.29
N ASP A 154 17.55 27.30 4.39
CA ASP A 154 17.74 26.50 5.60
C ASP A 154 16.42 25.88 6.06
N TYR A 155 16.49 24.81 6.86
CA TYR A 155 15.34 24.21 7.55
C TYR A 155 14.14 23.98 6.59
N PRO A 156 14.28 23.04 5.65
CA PRO A 156 13.31 22.87 4.58
C PRO A 156 12.01 22.28 5.14
N GLY A 157 10.86 22.68 4.60
CA GLY A 157 9.61 21.91 4.70
C GLY A 157 9.40 21.12 3.41
N MET A 158 8.72 19.98 3.51
CA MET A 158 8.42 19.15 2.33
C MET A 158 7.05 18.47 2.47
N GLY A 159 6.25 18.59 1.41
CA GLY A 159 4.95 17.96 1.26
C GLY A 159 4.64 17.77 -0.23
N LEU A 160 3.60 17.03 -0.55
CA LEU A 160 3.17 16.77 -1.92
C LEU A 160 1.66 16.61 -2.00
N ASP A 161 1.11 16.83 -3.19
CA ASP A 161 -0.24 16.45 -3.60
C ASP A 161 -0.17 15.45 -4.76
N GLU A 162 -1.23 15.27 -5.54
CA GLU A 162 -1.23 14.40 -6.71
C GLU A 162 -0.38 14.93 -7.88
N GLU A 163 -0.12 16.24 -7.97
CA GLU A 163 0.49 16.88 -9.16
C GLU A 163 1.93 17.37 -8.92
N ALA A 164 2.29 17.79 -7.70
CA ALA A 164 3.48 18.56 -7.40
C ALA A 164 4.15 18.18 -6.06
N ILE A 165 5.46 18.48 -5.96
CA ILE A 165 6.20 18.53 -4.69
C ILE A 165 6.32 19.98 -4.25
N TYR A 166 6.05 20.25 -2.98
CA TYR A 166 6.18 21.56 -2.34
C TYR A 166 7.38 21.55 -1.41
N VAL A 167 8.34 22.42 -1.68
CA VAL A 167 9.50 22.63 -0.81
C VAL A 167 9.46 24.05 -0.29
N THR A 168 9.43 24.22 1.03
CA THR A 168 9.62 25.52 1.66
C THR A 168 11.02 25.61 2.25
N ALA A 169 11.54 26.82 2.43
CA ALA A 169 12.75 27.02 3.22
C ALA A 169 12.79 28.40 3.85
N ASN A 170 13.58 28.49 4.91
CA ASN A 170 13.92 29.71 5.61
C ASN A 170 15.11 30.39 4.93
N MET A 171 15.00 31.68 4.63
CA MET A 171 16.05 32.40 3.92
C MET A 171 16.96 33.16 4.89
N PHE A 172 18.24 32.84 4.89
CA PHE A 172 19.27 33.49 5.73
C PHE A 172 20.31 34.21 4.87
N GLU A 173 20.75 35.38 5.29
CA GLU A 173 21.76 36.16 4.56
C GLU A 173 23.12 35.44 4.55
N LEU A 174 23.72 35.31 3.36
CA LEU A 174 25.09 34.79 3.21
C LEU A 174 26.10 35.75 3.84
N GLY A 175 26.99 35.22 4.67
CA GLY A 175 27.96 36.01 5.42
C GLY A 175 27.35 36.97 6.44
N GLY A 176 26.07 36.79 6.78
CA GLY A 176 25.30 37.62 7.69
C GLY A 176 24.40 36.80 8.61
N THR A 177 23.52 37.49 9.35
CA THR A 177 22.51 36.86 10.24
C THR A 177 21.11 37.37 9.95
N THR A 178 20.93 38.11 8.86
CA THR A 178 19.66 38.73 8.53
C THR A 178 18.70 37.69 7.95
N LEU A 179 17.44 37.77 8.31
CA LEU A 179 16.37 36.92 7.79
C LEU A 179 15.74 37.53 6.53
N GLY A 180 15.54 36.70 5.52
CA GLY A 180 14.90 37.06 4.25
C GLY A 180 13.44 36.61 4.14
N GLY A 181 12.88 36.01 5.20
CA GLY A 181 11.54 35.37 5.20
C GLY A 181 11.60 33.93 4.68
N ASN A 182 10.45 33.39 4.25
CA ASN A 182 10.35 32.04 3.69
C ASN A 182 10.14 32.07 2.18
N ARG A 183 10.47 30.97 1.51
CA ARG A 183 10.19 30.78 0.08
C ARG A 183 9.55 29.44 -0.16
N LEU A 184 8.73 29.37 -1.21
CA LEU A 184 8.08 28.15 -1.68
C LEU A 184 8.56 27.83 -3.09
N TRP A 185 9.12 26.64 -3.28
CA TRP A 185 9.38 26.04 -4.58
C TRP A 185 8.31 24.99 -4.85
N ILE A 186 7.59 25.14 -5.96
CA ILE A 186 6.63 24.14 -6.46
C ILE A 186 7.32 23.42 -7.61
N VAL A 187 7.51 22.11 -7.45
CA VAL A 187 8.16 21.24 -8.42
C VAL A 187 7.09 20.37 -9.08
N ASP A 188 6.93 20.52 -10.38
CA ASP A 188 6.06 19.67 -11.20
C ASP A 188 6.63 18.25 -11.25
N LYS A 189 5.82 17.25 -10.88
CA LYS A 189 6.20 15.84 -11.00
C LYS A 189 6.36 15.46 -12.48
N GLY A 190 5.46 15.96 -13.33
CA GLY A 190 5.44 15.81 -14.78
C GLY A 190 5.47 14.37 -15.30
N VAL A 191 4.79 13.45 -14.60
CA VAL A 191 4.69 12.02 -14.92
C VAL A 191 4.12 11.80 -16.33
N GLY A 192 4.81 11.02 -17.15
CA GLY A 192 4.42 10.70 -18.53
C GLY A 192 4.55 11.87 -19.52
N THR A 193 5.18 12.98 -19.14
CA THR A 193 5.33 14.19 -19.96
C THR A 193 6.78 14.66 -20.15
N GLY A 194 7.74 13.87 -19.66
CA GLY A 194 9.17 14.20 -19.62
C GLY A 194 9.56 15.05 -18.41
N GLY A 195 8.78 15.00 -17.32
CA GLY A 195 9.02 15.75 -16.09
C GLY A 195 9.95 15.05 -15.10
N PHE A 196 10.08 15.58 -13.88
CA PHE A 196 11.06 15.10 -12.91
C PHE A 196 10.94 13.61 -12.56
N TYR A 197 9.74 13.04 -12.60
CA TYR A 197 9.47 11.64 -12.27
C TYR A 197 9.73 10.68 -13.45
N ASP A 198 9.95 11.20 -14.65
CA ASP A 198 10.23 10.39 -15.83
C ASP A 198 11.74 10.15 -16.00
N GLU A 199 12.09 9.02 -16.63
CA GLU A 199 13.48 8.72 -16.98
C GLU A 199 14.09 9.84 -17.85
N ASP A 200 15.22 10.40 -17.40
CA ASP A 200 15.91 11.55 -18.01
C ASP A 200 15.04 12.83 -18.15
N GLY A 201 13.91 12.89 -17.43
CA GLY A 201 13.00 14.02 -17.49
C GLY A 201 13.55 15.26 -16.78
N ALA A 202 13.09 16.43 -17.23
CA ALA A 202 13.51 17.72 -16.69
C ALA A 202 12.51 18.20 -15.64
N ALA A 203 13.00 18.57 -14.45
CA ALA A 203 12.14 19.19 -13.44
C ALA A 203 11.74 20.61 -13.86
N THR A 204 10.45 20.90 -13.77
CA THR A 204 9.91 22.26 -13.88
C THR A 204 9.65 22.79 -12.49
N VAL A 205 10.23 23.94 -12.15
CA VAL A 205 10.17 24.51 -10.80
C VAL A 205 9.73 25.96 -10.87
N THR A 206 8.73 26.33 -10.07
CA THR A 206 8.33 27.73 -9.85
C THR A 206 8.66 28.16 -8.43
N LEU A 207 9.02 29.43 -8.25
CA LEU A 207 9.41 30.03 -6.98
C LEU A 207 8.40 31.12 -6.61
N HIS A 208 7.92 31.07 -5.37
CA HIS A 208 6.93 32.02 -4.84
C HIS A 208 7.36 32.58 -3.48
N ASP A 209 6.79 33.75 -3.15
CA ASP A 209 6.91 34.40 -1.85
C ASP A 209 5.50 34.53 -1.25
N PRO A 210 4.98 33.48 -0.58
CA PRO A 210 3.62 33.49 -0.06
C PRO A 210 3.35 34.65 0.91
N ALA A 211 4.39 35.19 1.56
CA ALA A 211 4.29 36.40 2.38
C ALA A 211 3.83 37.60 1.53
N ALA A 212 4.62 37.89 0.47
CA ALA A 212 4.31 38.96 -0.46
C ALA A 212 2.97 38.73 -1.20
N ASP A 213 2.68 37.49 -1.60
CA ASP A 213 1.48 37.14 -2.37
C ASP A 213 0.18 37.30 -1.54
N THR A 214 0.26 37.10 -0.22
CA THR A 214 -0.86 37.31 0.72
C THR A 214 -0.90 38.72 1.32
N GLY A 215 0.16 39.52 1.11
CA GLY A 215 0.28 40.86 1.65
C GLY A 215 0.58 40.92 3.16
N VAL A 216 1.08 39.83 3.73
CA VAL A 216 1.53 39.75 5.13
C VAL A 216 3.04 39.61 5.17
N ASP A 217 3.70 40.49 5.92
CA ASP A 217 5.13 40.39 6.13
C ASP A 217 5.43 39.34 7.21
N PHE A 218 5.93 38.18 6.79
CA PHE A 218 6.41 37.14 7.70
C PHE A 218 7.87 37.38 8.14
N GLN A 219 8.51 38.48 7.72
CA GLN A 219 9.76 38.93 8.30
C GLN A 219 9.46 39.58 9.66
N VAL A 220 9.81 38.88 10.74
CA VAL A 220 9.59 39.36 12.09
C VAL A 220 10.22 40.74 12.28
N GLY A 221 9.48 41.67 12.88
CA GLY A 221 9.88 43.05 13.09
C GLY A 221 11.28 43.19 13.70
N LEU A 222 12.20 43.71 12.90
CA LEU A 222 13.53 44.18 13.30
C LEU A 222 13.40 45.29 14.36
N GLY A 223 13.27 44.95 15.66
CA GLY A 223 13.24 46.02 16.67
C GLY A 223 13.05 45.68 18.15
N THR A 224 12.57 44.50 18.52
CA THR A 224 12.41 44.12 19.95
C THR A 224 12.90 42.69 20.18
N ALA A 225 13.17 42.31 21.43
CA ALA A 225 13.67 40.98 21.79
C ALA A 225 12.74 39.81 21.36
N ALA A 226 11.51 40.11 20.91
CA ALA A 226 10.57 39.21 20.24
C ALA A 226 10.94 38.89 18.77
N ALA A 227 12.05 39.44 18.24
CA ALA A 227 12.54 39.24 16.87
C ALA A 227 13.16 37.85 16.61
N PHE A 228 12.96 36.88 17.50
CA PHE A 228 13.51 35.52 17.38
C PHE A 228 12.44 34.41 17.35
N ASP A 229 11.15 34.75 17.46
CA ASP A 229 10.10 33.77 17.19
C ASP A 229 10.00 33.55 15.67
N PHE A 230 10.64 32.47 15.23
CA PHE A 230 10.86 32.17 13.83
C PHE A 230 9.58 31.59 13.19
N ARG A 231 9.02 32.22 12.15
CA ARG A 231 7.91 31.63 11.36
C ARG A 231 8.44 30.66 10.31
N SER A 232 8.49 29.36 10.61
CA SER A 232 8.73 28.35 9.58
C SER A 232 7.43 27.92 8.93
N MET A 233 7.48 27.79 7.60
CA MET A 233 6.35 27.41 6.79
C MET A 233 6.43 25.93 6.47
N GLN A 234 5.44 25.14 6.89
CA GLN A 234 5.37 23.71 6.57
C GLN A 234 4.26 23.45 5.56
N PRO A 235 4.58 22.91 4.36
CA PRO A 235 3.56 22.44 3.44
C PRO A 235 2.92 21.15 3.95
N ALA A 236 1.62 21.01 3.73
CA ALA A 236 0.90 19.81 4.08
C ALA A 236 1.17 18.69 3.07
N HIS A 237 1.45 17.49 3.56
CA HIS A 237 1.33 16.28 2.77
C HIS A 237 -0.16 15.97 2.59
N VAL A 238 -0.63 15.95 1.35
CA VAL A 238 -2.06 15.80 1.03
C VAL A 238 -2.37 14.33 0.76
N PHE A 239 -3.32 13.76 1.50
CA PHE A 239 -3.86 12.41 1.29
C PHE A 239 -5.28 12.45 0.75
N GLY A 240 -5.61 11.48 -0.11
CA GLY A 240 -6.92 11.37 -0.74
C GLY A 240 -7.08 12.37 -1.88
N ASN A 241 -8.29 12.90 -2.08
CA ASN A 241 -8.52 13.90 -3.11
C ASN A 241 -8.78 15.25 -2.44
N ALA A 242 -7.89 16.21 -2.67
CA ALA A 242 -8.14 17.60 -2.33
C ALA A 242 -9.36 18.15 -3.11
N PRO A 243 -10.00 19.23 -2.64
CA PRO A 243 -10.99 19.94 -3.44
C PRO A 243 -10.39 20.37 -4.79
N ALA A 244 -11.17 20.25 -5.87
CA ALA A 244 -10.66 20.48 -7.22
C ALA A 244 -9.94 21.83 -7.37
N GLY A 245 -8.70 21.79 -7.84
CA GLY A 245 -7.84 22.96 -8.06
C GLY A 245 -7.08 23.43 -6.82
N VAL A 246 -7.24 22.78 -5.68
CA VAL A 246 -6.42 23.02 -4.47
C VAL A 246 -5.24 22.07 -4.50
N GLY A 247 -4.03 22.60 -4.38
CA GLY A 247 -2.83 21.79 -4.30
C GLY A 247 -2.46 21.42 -2.87
N THR A 248 -2.08 22.40 -2.05
CA THR A 248 -1.69 22.16 -0.64
C THR A 248 -2.10 23.31 0.29
N TRP A 249 -1.84 23.13 1.59
CA TRP A 249 -1.94 24.14 2.63
C TRP A 249 -0.58 24.31 3.30
N LEU A 250 -0.22 25.55 3.62
CA LEU A 250 1.00 25.91 4.34
C LEU A 250 0.60 26.36 5.74
N THR A 251 1.24 25.80 6.77
CA THR A 251 0.99 26.19 8.18
C THR A 251 2.17 26.95 8.76
N LEU A 252 1.89 27.99 9.55
CA LEU A 252 2.89 28.78 10.23
C LEU A 252 2.43 29.12 11.65
N TYR A 253 3.34 28.99 12.60
CA TYR A 253 3.18 29.38 13.99
C TYR A 253 4.50 29.92 14.52
N ASP A 254 4.39 30.90 15.42
CA ASP A 254 5.51 31.59 16.07
C ASP A 254 5.11 32.18 17.43
N GLY A 255 3.94 31.85 17.97
CA GLY A 255 3.45 32.49 19.20
C GLY A 255 3.02 33.95 19.01
N ASN A 256 2.76 34.41 17.79
CA ASN A 256 2.13 35.72 17.61
C ASN A 256 0.72 35.73 18.21
N THR A 257 0.38 36.80 18.94
CA THR A 257 -0.90 36.92 19.63
C THR A 257 -1.79 38.02 19.08
N ASN A 258 -3.09 37.83 19.25
CA ASN A 258 -4.08 38.88 19.04
C ASN A 258 -3.92 39.94 20.13
N GLN A 259 -3.47 41.15 19.75
CA GLN A 259 -3.18 42.26 20.68
C GLN A 259 -4.36 42.70 21.56
N THR A 260 -5.60 42.21 21.31
CA THR A 260 -6.77 42.51 22.14
C THR A 260 -7.13 41.38 23.10
N THR A 261 -7.04 40.11 22.67
CA THR A 261 -7.43 38.94 23.47
C THR A 261 -6.26 38.23 24.12
N ASP A 262 -5.03 38.53 23.68
CA ASP A 262 -3.79 37.81 23.98
C ASP A 262 -3.76 36.35 23.51
N HIS A 263 -4.76 35.93 22.74
CA HIS A 263 -4.80 34.57 22.18
C HIS A 263 -3.76 34.39 21.08
N GLU A 264 -3.17 33.20 21.02
CA GLU A 264 -2.27 32.77 19.95
C GLU A 264 -2.98 32.69 18.60
N LEU A 265 -2.21 32.94 17.54
CA LEU A 265 -2.66 32.92 16.16
C LEU A 265 -1.84 31.92 15.34
N VAL A 266 -2.52 31.09 14.55
CA VAL A 266 -1.89 30.22 13.54
C VAL A 266 -2.29 30.69 12.16
N ASP A 267 -1.31 30.83 11.25
CA ASP A 267 -1.58 31.17 9.86
C ASP A 267 -1.66 29.91 9.00
N VAL A 268 -2.71 29.86 8.17
CA VAL A 268 -2.95 28.81 7.18
C VAL A 268 -3.07 29.45 5.81
N ILE A 269 -2.19 29.09 4.88
CA ILE A 269 -2.23 29.57 3.49
C ILE A 269 -2.62 28.42 2.58
N ARG A 270 -3.74 28.52 1.89
CA ARG A 270 -4.09 27.57 0.82
C ARG A 270 -3.42 27.96 -0.48
N VAL A 271 -2.88 26.98 -1.19
CA VAL A 271 -2.30 27.10 -2.53
C VAL A 271 -3.27 26.50 -3.55
N ASP A 272 -3.79 27.32 -4.46
CA ASP A 272 -4.66 26.88 -5.56
C ASP A 272 -3.90 26.94 -6.90
N ASP A 273 -4.24 26.07 -7.84
CA ASP A 273 -3.68 25.97 -9.20
C ASP A 273 -2.14 25.92 -9.22
N PRO A 274 -1.51 24.95 -8.52
CA PRO A 274 -0.07 24.96 -8.22
C PRO A 274 0.83 24.90 -9.47
N LEU A 275 0.37 24.28 -10.56
CA LEU A 275 1.12 24.15 -11.82
C LEU A 275 0.70 25.14 -12.91
N GLY A 276 -0.41 25.85 -12.72
CA GLY A 276 -0.92 26.87 -13.64
C GLY A 276 -0.50 28.28 -13.22
N THR A 277 -1.44 29.04 -12.66
CA THR A 277 -1.19 30.36 -12.05
C THR A 277 -1.49 30.28 -10.54
N PRO A 278 -0.50 29.93 -9.71
CA PRO A 278 -0.71 29.73 -8.30
C PRO A 278 -1.35 30.95 -7.63
N THR A 279 -2.35 30.71 -6.79
CA THR A 279 -2.93 31.75 -5.93
C THR A 279 -2.86 31.32 -4.46
N PHE A 280 -2.65 32.31 -3.58
CA PHE A 280 -2.41 32.08 -2.16
C PHE A 280 -3.51 32.75 -1.33
N THR A 281 -4.24 31.94 -0.56
CA THR A 281 -5.34 32.42 0.29
C THR A 281 -4.96 32.24 1.76
N LEU A 282 -4.65 33.34 2.44
CA LEU A 282 -4.32 33.35 3.87
C LEU A 282 -5.58 33.36 4.74
N THR A 283 -5.57 32.53 5.78
CA THR A 283 -6.46 32.61 6.94
C THR A 283 -5.62 32.63 8.22
N THR A 284 -5.79 33.67 9.05
CA THR A 284 -5.24 33.72 10.40
C THR A 284 -6.29 33.19 11.39
N VAL A 285 -5.97 32.10 12.07
CA VAL A 285 -6.89 31.39 12.97
C VAL A 285 -6.53 31.73 14.41
N ASP A 286 -7.50 32.25 15.16
CA ASP A 286 -7.41 32.40 16.63
C ASP A 286 -7.54 31.03 17.28
N VAL A 287 -6.48 30.59 17.95
CA VAL A 287 -6.40 29.27 18.59
C VAL A 287 -6.58 29.33 20.11
N GLY A 288 -7.03 30.48 20.64
CA GLY A 288 -7.18 30.68 22.08
C GLY A 288 -5.85 30.91 22.79
N ASP A 289 -5.92 30.88 24.11
CA ASP A 289 -4.80 31.07 25.04
C ASP A 289 -4.18 29.69 25.36
N ILE A 290 -3.07 29.38 24.70
CA ILE A 290 -2.34 28.11 24.80
C ILE A 290 -0.94 28.29 25.40
N GLU A 291 -0.39 29.50 25.41
CA GLU A 291 0.88 29.85 26.08
C GLU A 291 1.07 31.36 26.31
N ASP A 292 2.17 31.77 26.97
CA ASP A 292 2.49 33.19 27.23
C ASP A 292 3.80 33.61 26.52
N PRO A 293 3.74 33.88 25.20
CA PRO A 293 4.92 34.24 24.42
C PRO A 293 5.44 35.64 24.76
N VAL A 294 4.61 36.49 25.38
CA VAL A 294 4.98 37.86 25.77
C VAL A 294 5.94 37.86 26.97
N ASN A 295 5.65 37.06 28.00
CA ASN A 295 6.49 36.98 29.20
C ASN A 295 7.60 35.91 29.07
N PHE A 296 7.44 34.94 28.18
CA PHE A 296 8.45 33.93 27.85
C PHE A 296 8.77 33.95 26.35
N PRO A 297 9.38 35.06 25.87
CA PRO A 297 9.83 35.14 24.48
C PRO A 297 10.97 34.16 24.23
N PHE A 298 11.23 33.87 22.97
CA PHE A 298 12.35 33.03 22.55
C PHE A 298 13.68 33.38 23.26
N PRO A 299 14.51 32.37 23.62
CA PRO A 299 14.29 30.94 23.43
C PRO A 299 13.36 30.33 24.49
N ILE A 300 12.56 29.34 24.09
CA ILE A 300 11.81 28.50 25.02
C ILE A 300 12.79 27.81 25.99
N PRO A 301 12.47 27.69 27.30
CA PRO A 301 13.34 27.00 28.25
C PRO A 301 13.65 25.56 27.82
N ALA A 302 14.91 25.13 27.97
CA ALA A 302 15.34 23.79 27.57
C ALA A 302 14.75 22.68 28.45
N ALA A 303 14.53 21.51 27.85
CA ALA A 303 13.96 20.34 28.52
C ALA A 303 14.95 19.68 29.49
N SER A 304 14.49 19.33 30.69
CA SER A 304 15.31 18.60 31.66
C SER A 304 15.46 17.11 31.29
N GLN A 305 16.45 16.43 31.87
CA GLN A 305 16.67 15.00 31.69
C GLN A 305 17.15 14.34 32.99
N MET A 306 17.02 13.01 33.06
CA MET A 306 17.44 12.25 34.23
C MET A 306 18.96 12.30 34.42
N GLY A 307 19.40 12.43 35.67
CA GLY A 307 20.80 12.20 36.05
C GLY A 307 21.80 13.28 35.62
N SER A 308 21.37 14.39 35.00
CA SER A 308 22.24 15.50 34.59
C SER A 308 21.61 16.87 34.79
N ALA A 309 22.45 17.90 34.93
CA ALA A 309 22.06 19.30 34.85
C ALA A 309 22.13 19.84 33.41
N ALA A 310 22.73 19.08 32.49
CA ALA A 310 22.66 19.36 31.07
C ALA A 310 21.21 19.17 30.59
N THR A 311 20.71 20.08 29.78
CA THR A 311 19.34 20.08 29.28
C THR A 311 19.32 19.71 27.79
N ILE A 312 18.15 19.36 27.29
CA ILE A 312 17.88 19.04 25.89
C ILE A 312 17.23 20.25 25.23
N ASP A 313 17.69 20.62 24.05
CA ASP A 313 17.00 21.58 23.19
C ASP A 313 15.71 20.95 22.69
N GLY A 314 14.59 21.40 23.23
CA GLY A 314 13.24 20.94 22.85
C GLY A 314 12.66 21.68 21.65
N GLY A 315 13.43 22.59 21.04
CA GLY A 315 12.99 23.38 19.90
C GLY A 315 12.26 24.66 20.28
N ASP A 316 11.46 25.16 19.35
CA ASP A 316 10.75 26.43 19.45
C ASP A 316 9.35 26.34 18.81
N ARG A 317 8.68 27.48 18.66
CA ARG A 317 7.28 27.60 18.20
C ARG A 317 7.07 27.35 16.72
N ARG A 318 8.10 26.96 15.96
CA ARG A 318 7.92 26.64 14.56
C ARG A 318 6.98 25.44 14.39
N THR A 319 6.09 25.53 13.40
CA THR A 319 5.43 24.32 12.91
C THR A 319 6.46 23.34 12.34
N LEU A 320 6.28 22.05 12.62
CA LEU A 320 7.28 21.02 12.31
C LEU A 320 6.91 20.14 11.11
N ASN A 321 5.64 19.79 10.96
CA ASN A 321 5.09 19.21 9.74
C ASN A 321 3.58 19.44 9.67
N ALA A 322 3.01 19.31 8.47
CA ALA A 322 1.57 19.35 8.27
C ALA A 322 1.08 18.19 7.40
N VAL A 323 -0.16 17.76 7.63
CA VAL A 323 -0.84 16.72 6.85
C VAL A 323 -2.28 17.13 6.61
N TRP A 324 -2.77 16.93 5.40
CA TRP A 324 -4.17 17.14 5.05
C TRP A 324 -4.83 15.83 4.65
N ARG A 325 -6.03 15.57 5.19
CA ARG A 325 -6.90 14.45 4.77
C ARG A 325 -8.35 14.80 5.05
N ASN A 326 -9.28 14.45 4.15
CA ASN A 326 -10.73 14.51 4.40
C ASN A 326 -11.23 15.86 4.95
N ASN A 327 -10.80 16.99 4.35
CA ASN A 327 -11.09 18.36 4.82
C ASN A 327 -10.54 18.71 6.21
N SER A 328 -9.64 17.91 6.77
CA SER A 328 -8.95 18.20 8.02
C SER A 328 -7.47 18.44 7.77
N LEU A 329 -6.98 19.60 8.21
CA LEU A 329 -5.57 19.97 8.17
C LEU A 329 -4.98 19.84 9.57
N TYR A 330 -3.90 19.07 9.70
CA TYR A 330 -3.21 18.79 10.95
C TYR A 330 -1.82 19.40 10.92
N THR A 331 -1.37 19.99 12.02
CA THR A 331 0.01 20.47 12.17
C THR A 331 0.43 20.42 13.63
N THR A 332 1.73 20.37 13.88
CA THR A 332 2.32 20.28 15.22
C THR A 332 3.34 21.39 15.45
N THR A 333 3.48 21.76 16.72
CA THR A 333 4.46 22.75 17.20
C THR A 333 4.93 22.37 18.60
N VAL A 334 5.84 23.15 19.16
CA VAL A 334 6.16 23.17 20.59
C VAL A 334 5.69 24.51 21.19
N ILE A 335 5.14 24.44 22.41
CA ILE A 335 4.69 25.59 23.19
C ILE A 335 5.33 25.56 24.59
N TYR A 336 5.23 26.68 25.31
CA TYR A 336 5.64 26.75 26.72
C TYR A 336 4.51 27.31 27.62
N PRO A 337 3.61 26.44 28.13
CA PRO A 337 2.50 26.84 28.98
C PRO A 337 2.95 27.49 30.30
N THR A 338 2.50 28.71 30.61
CA THR A 338 2.88 29.37 31.90
C THR A 338 1.74 30.03 32.68
N ASP A 339 0.58 30.17 32.07
CA ASP A 339 -0.52 31.04 32.49
C ASP A 339 -1.84 30.31 32.74
N TYR A 340 -2.01 29.08 32.25
CA TYR A 340 -3.16 28.23 32.62
C TYR A 340 -2.82 27.12 33.63
N SER A 341 -3.84 26.67 34.37
CA SER A 341 -3.71 25.55 35.30
C SER A 341 -3.78 24.22 34.54
N GLY A 342 -2.63 23.55 34.34
CA GLY A 342 -2.55 22.24 33.69
C GLY A 342 -1.37 21.41 34.18
N PRO A 343 -1.32 20.11 33.81
CA PRO A 343 -0.21 19.22 34.16
C PRO A 343 1.12 19.67 33.51
N ASP A 344 1.03 20.34 32.36
CA ASP A 344 2.15 20.76 31.52
C ASP A 344 2.72 22.15 31.89
N LEU A 345 2.27 22.72 33.01
CA LEU A 345 2.65 24.07 33.42
C LEU A 345 4.19 24.17 33.63
N ASN A 346 4.82 25.13 32.96
CA ASN A 346 6.27 25.35 32.91
C ASN A 346 7.06 24.18 32.32
N GLN A 347 6.48 23.47 31.35
CA GLN A 347 7.13 22.41 30.60
C GLN A 347 7.21 22.80 29.13
N VAL A 348 8.21 22.23 28.45
CA VAL A 348 8.26 22.27 26.99
C VAL A 348 7.28 21.21 26.55
N THR A 349 6.29 21.62 25.77
CA THR A 349 5.14 20.76 25.48
C THR A 349 4.88 20.78 23.99
N ALA A 350 4.95 19.61 23.39
CA ALA A 350 4.48 19.41 22.04
C ALA A 350 2.96 19.66 21.98
N HIS A 351 2.50 20.33 20.93
CA HIS A 351 1.10 20.71 20.74
C HIS A 351 0.65 20.42 19.32
N TRP A 352 -0.61 20.02 19.15
CA TRP A 352 -1.19 19.73 17.85
C TRP A 352 -2.44 20.58 17.59
N PHE A 353 -2.62 20.94 16.33
CA PHE A 353 -3.82 21.60 15.83
C PHE A 353 -4.48 20.75 14.75
N ARG A 354 -5.81 20.76 14.72
CA ARG A 354 -6.64 20.30 13.60
C ARG A 354 -7.54 21.44 13.16
N PHE A 355 -7.43 21.83 11.90
CA PHE A 355 -8.29 22.82 11.26
C PHE A 355 -9.29 22.15 10.32
N ASP A 356 -10.54 22.60 10.34
CA ASP A 356 -11.55 22.29 9.33
C ASP A 356 -11.30 23.16 8.10
N THR A 357 -11.23 22.52 6.94
CA THR A 357 -10.99 23.12 5.62
C THR A 357 -12.14 22.87 4.64
N SER A 358 -13.29 22.39 5.12
CA SER A 358 -14.50 22.15 4.32
C SER A 358 -15.00 23.41 3.61
N SER A 359 -14.67 24.59 4.16
CA SER A 359 -14.87 25.87 3.50
C SER A 359 -13.60 26.33 2.78
N LEU A 360 -13.73 26.53 1.47
CA LEU A 360 -12.68 27.13 0.63
C LEU A 360 -12.50 28.64 0.87
N THR A 361 -13.22 29.29 1.78
CA THR A 361 -12.99 30.72 2.06
C THR A 361 -12.17 30.97 3.31
N ALA A 362 -12.13 30.00 4.24
CA ALA A 362 -11.38 30.12 5.49
C ALA A 362 -11.22 28.76 6.16
N ALA A 363 -10.02 28.47 6.66
CA ALA A 363 -9.80 27.40 7.63
C ALA A 363 -10.27 27.84 9.02
N THR A 364 -10.79 26.91 9.83
CA THR A 364 -11.21 27.20 11.20
C THR A 364 -10.70 26.16 12.17
N LEU A 365 -10.35 26.54 13.40
CA LEU A 365 -9.92 25.59 14.43
C LEU A 365 -11.06 24.58 14.70
N ALA A 366 -10.78 23.30 14.46
CA ALA A 366 -11.71 22.21 14.70
C ALA A 366 -11.42 21.50 16.02
N ASP A 367 -10.14 21.35 16.36
CA ASP A 367 -9.68 20.69 17.59
C ASP A 367 -8.19 21.00 17.82
N GLN A 368 -7.72 20.90 19.06
CA GLN A 368 -6.30 21.07 19.42
C GLN A 368 -6.02 20.53 20.80
N GLY A 369 -4.77 20.19 21.10
CA GLY A 369 -4.40 19.75 22.44
C GLY A 369 -2.90 19.59 22.65
N ASN A 370 -2.53 19.46 23.91
CA ASN A 370 -1.17 19.15 24.31
C ASN A 370 -0.87 17.67 24.15
N ILE A 371 0.40 17.37 23.91
CA ILE A 371 1.00 16.06 24.10
C ILE A 371 1.71 16.11 25.45
N GLY A 372 0.98 15.81 26.51
CA GLY A 372 1.50 15.80 27.88
C GLY A 372 2.54 14.70 28.10
N GLY A 373 3.31 14.83 29.18
CA GLY A 373 4.32 13.85 29.61
C GLY A 373 4.01 13.18 30.94
N GLU A 374 2.86 13.48 31.56
CA GLU A 374 2.53 13.09 32.94
C GLU A 374 2.43 11.58 33.15
N GLU A 375 2.10 10.83 32.10
CA GLU A 375 2.07 9.37 32.10
C GLU A 375 3.46 8.74 31.98
N LEU A 376 4.42 9.48 31.40
CA LEU A 376 5.81 9.02 31.22
C LEU A 376 6.65 9.27 32.48
N GLY A 377 6.36 10.32 33.24
CA GLY A 377 7.09 10.61 34.47
C GLY A 377 6.80 11.98 35.09
N PHE A 378 7.49 12.27 36.19
CA PHE A 378 7.37 13.55 36.87
C PHE A 378 8.05 14.66 36.06
N ASN A 379 7.33 15.74 35.74
CA ASN A 379 7.82 16.91 34.99
C ASN A 379 8.53 16.52 33.68
N VAL A 380 7.90 15.68 32.88
CA VAL A 380 8.40 15.29 31.57
C VAL A 380 8.04 16.37 30.55
N HIS A 381 9.03 16.74 29.76
CA HIS A 381 8.90 17.62 28.60
C HIS A 381 8.69 16.76 27.35
N THR A 382 7.87 17.24 26.42
CA THR A 382 7.63 16.63 25.10
C THR A 382 8.00 17.62 24.00
N TYR A 383 8.66 17.16 22.95
CA TYR A 383 9.25 18.05 21.95
C TYR A 383 9.47 17.36 20.61
N TRP A 384 9.74 18.19 19.59
CA TRP A 384 9.93 17.80 18.19
C TRP A 384 8.81 16.89 17.60
N PRO A 385 7.51 17.19 17.81
CA PRO A 385 6.42 16.34 17.35
C PRO A 385 6.26 16.27 15.82
N ALA A 386 5.90 15.10 15.32
CA ALA A 386 5.47 14.89 13.94
C ALA A 386 4.11 14.18 13.89
N VAL A 387 3.19 14.68 13.06
CA VAL A 387 1.81 14.16 12.92
C VAL A 387 1.57 13.42 11.60
N ASN A 388 0.73 12.38 11.63
CA ASN A 388 0.10 11.79 10.44
C ASN A 388 -1.30 11.25 10.77
N VAL A 389 -2.10 10.98 9.74
CA VAL A 389 -3.51 10.54 9.87
C VAL A 389 -3.87 9.40 8.93
N ASP A 390 -4.63 8.42 9.43
CA ASP A 390 -5.02 7.24 8.66
C ASP A 390 -6.32 7.43 7.88
N SER A 391 -6.70 6.43 7.10
CA SER A 391 -7.94 6.38 6.31
C SER A 391 -9.22 6.40 7.15
N GLN A 392 -9.12 6.22 8.46
CA GLN A 392 -10.23 6.24 9.41
C GLN A 392 -10.21 7.51 10.28
N ASP A 393 -9.45 8.53 9.87
CA ASP A 393 -9.27 9.80 10.57
C ASP A 393 -8.68 9.68 11.99
N ASN A 394 -8.00 8.56 12.30
CA ASN A 394 -7.21 8.45 13.52
C ASN A 394 -5.90 9.21 13.33
N MET A 395 -5.49 9.94 14.35
CA MET A 395 -4.27 10.74 14.33
C MET A 395 -3.17 10.07 15.16
N ALA A 396 -1.98 10.01 14.59
CA ALA A 396 -0.75 9.55 15.24
C ALA A 396 0.22 10.72 15.37
N ILE A 397 0.87 10.83 16.53
CA ILE A 397 1.94 11.79 16.77
C ILE A 397 3.15 11.06 17.34
N GLY A 398 4.28 11.16 16.66
CA GLY A 398 5.59 10.75 17.17
C GLY A 398 6.31 11.96 17.76
N PHE A 399 6.97 11.80 18.90
CA PHE A 399 7.64 12.91 19.60
C PHE A 399 8.78 12.38 20.48
N ALA A 400 9.70 13.26 20.86
CA ALA A 400 10.72 12.94 21.85
C ALA A 400 10.31 13.47 23.24
N ALA A 401 10.79 12.81 24.29
CA ALA A 401 10.50 13.23 25.65
C ALA A 401 11.66 12.98 26.62
N SER A 402 11.82 13.88 27.59
CA SER A 402 12.78 13.76 28.68
C SER A 402 12.30 14.51 29.93
N GLY A 403 12.82 14.15 31.10
CA GLY A 403 12.49 14.86 32.33
C GLY A 403 13.38 14.42 33.48
N PRO A 404 13.19 14.94 34.70
CA PRO A 404 14.01 14.60 35.86
C PRO A 404 14.07 13.10 36.19
N THR A 405 13.10 12.33 35.71
CA THR A 405 12.98 10.87 35.89
C THR A 405 13.06 10.08 34.59
N LEU A 406 13.34 10.75 33.46
CA LEU A 406 13.31 10.16 32.12
C LEU A 406 14.51 10.63 31.29
N TYR A 407 15.30 9.69 30.76
CA TYR A 407 16.29 10.00 29.73
C TYR A 407 15.60 10.32 28.41
N ALA A 408 16.25 11.13 27.58
CA ALA A 408 15.71 11.52 26.28
C ALA A 408 15.52 10.29 25.37
N GLY A 409 14.29 10.10 24.89
CA GLY A 409 13.87 8.95 24.11
C GLY A 409 12.75 9.26 23.14
N ALA A 410 12.32 8.23 22.42
CA ALA A 410 11.34 8.28 21.34
C ALA A 410 10.00 7.67 21.77
N TYR A 411 8.91 8.41 21.55
CA TYR A 411 7.56 8.04 21.96
C TYR A 411 6.55 8.33 20.85
N TYR A 412 5.36 7.74 20.96
CA TYR A 412 4.20 8.12 20.18
C TYR A 412 2.94 8.14 21.03
N ALA A 413 1.95 8.91 20.58
CA ALA A 413 0.59 8.89 21.09
C ALA A 413 -0.38 8.87 19.91
N MET A 414 -1.58 8.35 20.13
CA MET A 414 -2.64 8.35 19.12
C MET A 414 -3.94 8.90 19.69
N ARG A 415 -4.85 9.28 18.78
CA ARG A 415 -6.27 9.46 19.10
C ARG A 415 -7.14 8.89 17.98
N ALA A 416 -8.30 8.40 18.36
CA ALA A 416 -9.37 8.05 17.44
C ALA A 416 -10.11 9.31 16.97
N ALA A 417 -10.80 9.20 15.84
CA ALA A 417 -11.68 10.25 15.33
C ALA A 417 -12.81 10.63 16.31
N ASP A 418 -13.21 9.70 17.18
CA ASP A 418 -14.28 9.85 18.18
C ASP A 418 -13.79 10.05 19.63
N ASP A 419 -12.47 10.15 19.86
CA ASP A 419 -11.94 10.52 21.18
C ASP A 419 -12.35 11.96 21.55
N ASP A 420 -12.49 12.23 22.85
CA ASP A 420 -12.90 13.53 23.39
C ASP A 420 -12.00 14.68 22.85
N PRO A 421 -12.58 15.86 22.51
CA PRO A 421 -11.81 16.98 21.99
C PRO A 421 -10.65 17.38 22.90
N GLY A 422 -9.53 17.74 22.29
CA GLY A 422 -8.29 18.16 22.92
C GLY A 422 -7.55 17.10 23.73
N THR A 423 -7.85 15.83 23.52
CA THR A 423 -7.16 14.72 24.21
C THR A 423 -6.37 13.83 23.25
N LEU A 424 -5.30 13.24 23.79
CA LEU A 424 -4.58 12.10 23.22
C LEU A 424 -4.69 10.92 24.18
N ARG A 425 -4.51 9.71 23.64
CA ARG A 425 -4.36 8.50 24.46
C ARG A 425 -2.96 8.43 25.04
N ASP A 426 -2.83 7.74 26.18
CA ASP A 426 -1.57 7.64 26.92
C ASP A 426 -0.42 7.21 25.99
N ALA A 427 0.73 7.88 26.08
CA ALA A 427 1.89 7.67 25.21
C ALA A 427 2.56 6.29 25.40
N VAL A 428 3.23 5.83 24.35
CA VAL A 428 3.95 4.55 24.31
C VAL A 428 5.38 4.78 23.80
N ALA A 429 6.36 4.14 24.44
CA ALA A 429 7.75 4.21 24.02
C ALA A 429 8.00 3.41 22.73
N ILE A 430 8.65 4.05 21.75
CA ILE A 430 9.33 3.38 20.63
C ILE A 430 10.70 2.91 21.10
N ALA A 431 11.42 3.80 21.78
CA ALA A 431 12.71 3.53 22.41
C ALA A 431 12.91 4.47 23.59
N GLU A 432 13.01 3.92 24.80
CA GLU A 432 13.41 4.70 25.97
C GLU A 432 14.89 5.11 25.87
N GLY A 433 15.21 6.31 26.36
CA GLY A 433 16.59 6.74 26.53
C GLY A 433 17.33 5.86 27.54
N LEU A 434 18.59 5.53 27.24
CA LEU A 434 19.36 4.56 28.02
C LEU A 434 20.45 5.20 28.90
N ASP A 435 20.77 6.49 28.69
CA ASP A 435 21.79 7.23 29.44
C ASP A 435 21.62 8.75 29.22
N VAL A 436 22.46 9.52 29.91
CA VAL A 436 22.52 10.98 29.78
C VAL A 436 22.95 11.39 28.36
N TYR A 437 22.18 12.29 27.76
CA TYR A 437 22.58 12.99 26.54
C TYR A 437 23.22 14.33 26.88
N ASP A 438 24.54 14.36 26.91
CA ASP A 438 25.33 15.53 27.31
C ASP A 438 26.56 15.71 26.39
N LEU A 439 26.63 16.86 25.73
CA LEU A 439 27.68 17.28 24.79
C LEU A 439 28.71 18.23 25.42
N GLY A 440 28.71 18.37 26.76
CA GLY A 440 29.66 19.22 27.50
C GLY A 440 29.03 20.20 28.48
N GLY A 441 27.76 19.99 28.87
CA GLY A 441 26.96 20.83 29.74
C GLY A 441 26.06 21.82 28.98
N GLY A 442 25.20 22.54 29.71
CA GLY A 442 24.26 23.49 29.11
C GLY A 442 23.13 22.81 28.33
N THR A 443 22.58 23.50 27.34
CA THR A 443 21.53 22.99 26.45
C THR A 443 22.14 22.25 25.26
N ASN A 444 21.70 21.03 25.00
CA ASN A 444 22.24 20.13 23.97
C ASN A 444 21.23 19.91 22.86
N ARG A 445 21.67 20.05 21.60
CA ARG A 445 20.85 19.81 20.41
C ARG A 445 20.45 18.35 20.31
N TRP A 446 19.14 18.07 20.19
CA TRP A 446 18.59 16.72 20.11
C TRP A 446 18.47 16.24 18.68
N GLY A 447 17.73 17.00 17.86
CA GLY A 447 17.43 16.81 16.44
C GLY A 447 16.23 17.68 16.08
N ASP A 448 16.25 18.29 14.90
CA ASP A 448 15.28 19.33 14.53
C ASP A 448 13.93 18.79 14.04
N TYR A 449 13.85 17.49 13.74
CA TYR A 449 12.60 16.87 13.31
C TYR A 449 12.62 15.36 13.53
N HIS A 450 11.40 14.82 13.60
CA HIS A 450 11.07 13.41 13.59
C HIS A 450 10.04 13.16 12.49
N SER A 451 9.66 11.91 12.22
CA SER A 451 8.60 11.63 11.26
C SER A 451 7.63 10.55 11.73
N VAL A 452 6.40 10.65 11.23
CA VAL A 452 5.40 9.58 11.24
C VAL A 452 4.95 9.38 9.80
N ALA A 453 5.19 8.20 9.24
CA ALA A 453 4.77 7.82 7.91
C ALA A 453 3.52 6.92 7.99
N LEU A 454 2.59 7.12 7.06
CA LEU A 454 1.46 6.23 6.87
C LEU A 454 1.87 5.11 5.88
N ASP A 455 1.52 3.87 6.21
CA ASP A 455 1.75 2.73 5.34
C ASP A 455 0.76 2.75 4.16
N PRO A 456 1.23 2.92 2.92
CA PRO A 456 0.34 3.05 1.75
C PRO A 456 -0.35 1.72 1.39
N SER A 457 0.11 0.58 1.91
CA SER A 457 -0.49 -0.72 1.59
C SER A 457 -1.81 -0.99 2.29
N ASP A 458 -2.04 -0.37 3.44
CA ASP A 458 -3.25 -0.56 4.24
C ASP A 458 -3.92 0.74 4.68
N GLU A 459 -3.25 1.89 4.51
CA GLU A 459 -3.70 3.21 4.92
C GLU A 459 -4.18 3.32 6.38
N VAL A 460 -3.71 2.43 7.27
CA VAL A 460 -4.07 2.39 8.70
C VAL A 460 -2.89 2.17 9.62
N THR A 461 -1.80 1.60 9.11
CA THR A 461 -0.57 1.37 9.84
C THR A 461 0.33 2.59 9.78
N PHE A 462 0.84 3.00 10.94
CA PHE A 462 1.83 4.06 11.06
C PHE A 462 3.22 3.48 11.33
N TRP A 463 4.23 4.18 10.83
CA TRP A 463 5.64 3.98 11.09
C TRP A 463 6.24 5.29 11.60
N ALA A 464 6.57 5.37 12.89
CA ALA A 464 7.26 6.53 13.44
C ALA A 464 8.77 6.29 13.46
N TYR A 465 9.56 7.29 13.09
CA TYR A 465 11.02 7.24 13.13
C TYR A 465 11.57 8.41 13.95
N ASN A 466 12.36 8.08 14.96
CA ASN A 466 12.84 9.03 15.96
C ASN A 466 14.18 8.54 16.54
N GLU A 467 14.85 9.38 17.31
CA GLU A 467 16.08 9.10 18.02
C GLU A 467 15.92 8.93 19.53
N TYR A 468 16.92 8.30 20.15
CA TYR A 468 16.97 8.06 21.58
C TYR A 468 18.41 8.02 22.09
N ALA A 469 18.60 8.33 23.37
CA ALA A 469 19.92 8.40 23.99
C ALA A 469 20.50 7.00 24.18
N LEU A 470 21.74 6.80 23.73
CA LEU A 470 22.49 5.57 23.89
C LEU A 470 23.46 5.62 25.08
N PRO A 471 23.83 4.46 25.66
CA PRO A 471 24.83 4.40 26.72
C PRO A 471 26.16 5.02 26.30
N ALA A 472 26.80 5.76 27.21
CA ALA A 472 28.12 6.30 26.97
C ALA A 472 29.15 5.18 26.69
N GLN A 473 29.97 5.36 25.65
CA GLN A 473 31.08 4.45 25.31
C GLN A 473 32.34 5.26 25.01
N GLY A 474 32.93 5.84 26.06
CA GLY A 474 34.08 6.74 25.92
C GLY A 474 33.71 8.19 25.55
N THR A 475 32.49 8.40 25.03
CA THR A 475 31.89 9.71 24.76
C THR A 475 30.44 9.71 25.28
N THR A 476 30.00 10.82 25.89
CA THR A 476 28.61 11.08 26.33
C THR A 476 27.77 11.64 25.17
N GLY A 477 26.45 11.76 25.33
CA GLY A 477 25.62 12.36 24.27
C GLY A 477 25.49 11.49 23.02
N ARG A 478 25.57 10.16 23.20
CA ARG A 478 25.42 9.22 22.10
C ARG A 478 23.94 9.06 21.77
N TRP A 479 23.64 8.86 20.49
CA TRP A 479 22.28 8.71 19.98
C TRP A 479 22.18 7.50 19.05
N GLY A 480 20.97 6.93 19.00
CA GLY A 480 20.55 5.92 18.04
C GLY A 480 19.18 6.29 17.48
N THR A 481 18.77 5.67 16.37
CA THR A 481 17.46 5.91 15.76
C THR A 481 16.69 4.60 15.64
N ARG A 482 15.36 4.67 15.69
CA ARG A 482 14.50 3.49 15.63
C ARG A 482 13.17 3.78 14.97
N TRP A 483 12.71 2.82 14.17
CA TRP A 483 11.35 2.74 13.68
C TRP A 483 10.43 2.04 14.68
N GLY A 484 9.22 2.59 14.87
CA GLY A 484 8.13 1.95 15.59
C GLY A 484 6.90 1.77 14.70
N LYS A 485 6.40 0.54 14.58
CA LYS A 485 5.18 0.19 13.82
C LYS A 485 3.99 0.09 14.76
N PHE A 486 2.90 0.78 14.47
CA PHE A 486 1.68 0.71 15.29
C PHE A 486 0.43 1.08 14.47
N ARG A 487 -0.75 0.74 14.96
CA ARG A 487 -2.03 1.12 14.33
C ARG A 487 -3.17 1.08 15.33
N MET A 488 -4.23 1.84 15.05
CA MET A 488 -5.46 1.79 15.82
C MET A 488 -6.56 1.03 15.09
N ALA A 489 -6.76 1.31 13.80
CA ALA A 489 -7.76 0.63 13.00
C ALA A 489 -7.34 -0.81 12.64
N PRO A 490 -8.32 -1.74 12.46
CA PRO A 490 -8.03 -3.03 11.86
C PRO A 490 -7.54 -2.85 10.42
N LEU A 491 -6.82 -3.85 9.89
CA LEU A 491 -6.49 -3.87 8.46
C LEU A 491 -7.78 -3.81 7.63
N PRO A 492 -7.76 -3.13 6.47
CA PRO A 492 -8.79 -3.32 5.47
C PRO A 492 -8.96 -4.81 5.16
N ASP A 493 -10.19 -5.22 4.88
CA ASP A 493 -10.42 -6.56 4.33
C ASP A 493 -9.60 -6.68 3.04
N ALA A 494 -8.75 -7.72 2.96
CA ALA A 494 -8.02 -7.99 1.73
C ALA A 494 -9.04 -8.07 0.57
N PRO A 495 -8.78 -7.44 -0.59
CA PRO A 495 -9.65 -7.58 -1.75
C PRO A 495 -9.90 -9.07 -1.97
N ALA A 496 -11.17 -9.44 -2.16
CA ALA A 496 -11.49 -10.84 -2.48
C ALA A 496 -10.60 -11.23 -3.66
N PRO A 497 -9.71 -12.22 -3.49
CA PRO A 497 -8.80 -12.58 -4.56
C PRO A 497 -9.67 -13.00 -5.76
N GLY A 498 -9.37 -12.45 -6.94
CA GLY A 498 -10.23 -12.56 -8.12
C GLY A 498 -10.55 -14.01 -8.53
N PRO A 499 -11.32 -14.25 -9.59
CA PRO A 499 -11.68 -15.61 -9.96
C PRO A 499 -10.43 -16.45 -10.28
N THR A 500 -10.36 -17.64 -9.69
CA THR A 500 -9.36 -18.66 -10.05
C THR A 500 -9.65 -19.16 -11.46
N THR A 501 -8.62 -19.24 -12.30
CA THR A 501 -8.77 -19.75 -13.68
C THR A 501 -8.12 -21.11 -13.83
N ILE A 502 -8.83 -22.05 -14.44
CA ILE A 502 -8.35 -23.40 -14.76
C ILE A 502 -8.43 -23.64 -16.26
N SER A 503 -7.38 -24.25 -16.81
CA SER A 503 -7.35 -24.67 -18.22
C SER A 503 -6.66 -26.01 -18.41
N GLY A 504 -7.03 -26.69 -19.50
CA GLY A 504 -6.40 -27.92 -19.92
C GLY A 504 -7.03 -28.49 -21.19
N ILE A 505 -6.81 -29.78 -21.42
CA ILE A 505 -7.28 -30.48 -22.62
C ILE A 505 -7.96 -31.80 -22.30
N LYS A 506 -9.02 -32.07 -23.05
CA LYS A 506 -9.68 -33.35 -23.18
C LYS A 506 -9.16 -34.06 -24.43
N TRP A 507 -8.67 -35.30 -24.33
CA TRP A 507 -8.20 -36.08 -25.49
C TRP A 507 -8.76 -37.50 -25.52
N HIS A 508 -8.68 -38.09 -26.71
CA HIS A 508 -9.01 -39.47 -27.01
C HIS A 508 -7.75 -40.31 -26.85
N ASP A 509 -7.74 -41.12 -25.80
CA ASP A 509 -6.74 -42.15 -25.55
C ASP A 509 -7.01 -43.34 -26.49
N LEU A 510 -6.24 -43.41 -27.58
CA LEU A 510 -6.48 -44.35 -28.68
C LEU A 510 -5.83 -45.72 -28.42
N ASP A 511 -4.85 -45.79 -27.54
CA ASP A 511 -4.13 -47.02 -27.21
C ASP A 511 -4.29 -47.50 -25.76
N ASP A 512 -5.20 -46.86 -25.01
CA ASP A 512 -5.59 -47.18 -23.63
C ASP A 512 -4.43 -47.05 -22.62
N ASP A 513 -3.42 -46.23 -22.92
CA ASP A 513 -2.21 -46.13 -22.09
C ASP A 513 -2.27 -45.03 -21.01
N GLY A 514 -3.33 -44.21 -21.01
CA GLY A 514 -3.56 -43.12 -20.06
C GLY A 514 -2.60 -41.94 -20.21
N SER A 515 -1.88 -41.83 -21.33
CA SER A 515 -0.90 -40.78 -21.62
C SER A 515 -1.13 -40.17 -22.99
N ARG A 516 -1.10 -38.84 -23.08
CA ARG A 516 -1.39 -38.19 -24.36
C ARG A 516 -0.29 -38.36 -25.40
N GLY A 517 -0.54 -39.17 -26.43
CA GLY A 517 0.33 -39.39 -27.58
C GLY A 517 0.23 -38.29 -28.66
N ALA A 518 1.21 -38.25 -29.57
CA ALA A 518 1.24 -37.26 -30.67
C ALA A 518 0.10 -37.44 -31.70
N ASN A 519 -0.50 -38.63 -31.76
CA ASN A 519 -1.59 -38.96 -32.69
C ASN A 519 -2.97 -38.93 -32.03
N GLU A 520 -3.06 -38.49 -30.77
CA GLU A 520 -4.29 -38.52 -29.99
C GLU A 520 -5.04 -37.20 -30.06
N PRO A 521 -6.21 -37.17 -30.74
CA PRO A 521 -6.96 -35.95 -30.97
C PRO A 521 -7.65 -35.45 -29.69
N GLY A 522 -7.98 -34.17 -29.68
CA GLY A 522 -8.85 -33.62 -28.64
C GLY A 522 -10.30 -34.07 -28.82
N VAL A 523 -11.03 -34.25 -27.71
CA VAL A 523 -12.46 -34.61 -27.77
C VAL A 523 -13.31 -33.36 -27.54
N PRO A 524 -14.10 -32.92 -28.53
CA PRO A 524 -14.93 -31.73 -28.42
C PRO A 524 -16.23 -31.96 -27.63
N GLY A 525 -16.80 -30.88 -27.09
CA GLY A 525 -18.14 -30.86 -26.51
C GLY A 525 -18.28 -31.45 -25.10
N VAL A 526 -17.20 -31.96 -24.51
CA VAL A 526 -17.19 -32.52 -23.15
C VAL A 526 -17.32 -31.41 -22.12
N VAL A 527 -18.18 -31.62 -21.12
CA VAL A 527 -18.34 -30.66 -20.00
C VAL A 527 -17.28 -30.93 -18.95
N ILE A 528 -16.51 -29.91 -18.60
CA ILE A 528 -15.63 -29.88 -17.43
C ILE A 528 -16.27 -28.97 -16.39
N HIS A 529 -16.34 -29.41 -15.13
CA HIS A 529 -16.97 -28.69 -14.03
C HIS A 529 -16.11 -28.67 -12.77
N VAL A 530 -16.35 -27.64 -11.94
CA VAL A 530 -15.83 -27.54 -10.58
C VAL A 530 -16.88 -28.13 -9.63
N ASP A 531 -16.55 -29.25 -9.00
CA ASP A 531 -17.40 -29.92 -8.01
C ASP A 531 -17.28 -29.18 -6.66
N LEU A 532 -18.19 -28.23 -6.44
CA LEU A 532 -18.12 -27.30 -5.32
C LEU A 532 -18.73 -27.87 -4.04
N ASP A 533 -19.71 -28.78 -4.14
CA ASP A 533 -20.39 -29.38 -3.00
C ASP A 533 -19.90 -30.81 -2.67
N GLY A 534 -19.08 -31.39 -3.55
CA GLY A 534 -18.42 -32.67 -3.35
C GLY A 534 -19.31 -33.88 -3.65
N ASP A 535 -20.44 -33.70 -4.33
CA ASP A 535 -21.40 -34.77 -4.62
C ASP A 535 -21.03 -35.61 -5.87
N GLY A 536 -20.11 -35.07 -6.68
CA GLY A 536 -19.59 -35.71 -7.89
C GLY A 536 -20.56 -35.77 -9.06
N GLN A 537 -21.60 -34.96 -9.07
CA GLN A 537 -22.49 -34.71 -10.19
C GLN A 537 -22.25 -33.31 -10.75
N PHE A 538 -22.61 -33.10 -12.02
CA PHE A 538 -22.65 -31.77 -12.59
C PHE A 538 -23.97 -31.10 -12.24
N ASP A 539 -23.90 -30.01 -11.49
CA ASP A 539 -25.05 -29.21 -11.07
C ASP A 539 -25.17 -27.88 -11.81
N PHE A 540 -26.41 -27.38 -11.94
CA PHE A 540 -26.70 -26.14 -12.69
C PHE A 540 -25.97 -24.90 -12.13
N GLN A 541 -25.55 -24.91 -10.88
CA GLN A 541 -24.86 -23.79 -10.22
C GLN A 541 -23.33 -23.92 -10.24
N GLU A 542 -22.80 -25.03 -10.76
CA GLU A 542 -21.36 -25.25 -10.77
C GLU A 542 -20.70 -24.57 -11.97
N PRO A 543 -19.54 -23.92 -11.76
CA PRO A 543 -18.75 -23.36 -12.85
C PRO A 543 -18.32 -24.44 -13.83
N THR A 544 -18.59 -24.23 -15.12
CA THR A 544 -18.29 -25.21 -16.16
C THR A 544 -17.70 -24.60 -17.43
N ALA A 545 -17.04 -25.44 -18.22
CA ALA A 545 -16.67 -25.16 -19.59
C ALA A 545 -16.95 -26.36 -20.48
N ARG A 546 -17.14 -26.11 -21.78
CA ARG A 546 -17.19 -27.15 -22.81
C ARG A 546 -15.91 -27.15 -23.61
N THR A 547 -15.40 -28.33 -23.91
CA THR A 547 -14.19 -28.48 -24.71
C THR A 547 -14.43 -28.05 -26.17
N ASP A 548 -13.46 -27.34 -26.75
CA ASP A 548 -13.52 -26.89 -28.14
C ASP A 548 -13.23 -28.02 -29.15
N ALA A 549 -13.21 -27.70 -30.45
CA ALA A 549 -12.92 -28.65 -31.53
C ALA A 549 -11.56 -29.38 -31.39
N ALA A 550 -10.62 -28.82 -30.63
CA ALA A 550 -9.32 -29.38 -30.35
C ALA A 550 -9.23 -29.95 -28.91
N GLY A 551 -10.35 -30.09 -28.20
CA GLY A 551 -10.44 -30.61 -26.84
C GLY A 551 -10.06 -29.62 -25.74
N ARG A 552 -9.75 -28.35 -26.04
CA ARG A 552 -9.28 -27.39 -25.03
C ARG A 552 -10.44 -26.79 -24.25
N TYR A 553 -10.20 -26.47 -22.98
CA TYR A 553 -11.16 -25.74 -22.14
C TYR A 553 -10.47 -24.74 -21.22
N THR A 554 -11.22 -23.70 -20.85
CA THR A 554 -10.87 -22.75 -19.79
C THR A 554 -12.14 -22.45 -18.99
N LEU A 555 -12.07 -22.52 -17.67
CA LEU A 555 -13.14 -22.13 -16.75
C LEU A 555 -12.60 -21.21 -15.66
N ALA A 556 -13.45 -20.32 -15.15
CA ALA A 556 -13.12 -19.42 -14.05
C ALA A 556 -14.15 -19.57 -12.93
N PHE A 557 -13.70 -19.53 -11.67
CA PHE A 557 -14.57 -19.66 -10.51
C PHE A 557 -14.03 -18.91 -9.30
N ASP A 558 -14.92 -18.45 -8.44
CA ASP A 558 -14.56 -17.89 -7.14
C ASP A 558 -14.28 -19.05 -6.17
N ALA A 559 -13.00 -19.25 -5.86
CA ALA A 559 -12.58 -20.38 -5.05
C ALA A 559 -13.01 -20.19 -3.58
N PRO A 560 -13.78 -21.13 -2.99
CA PRO A 560 -13.90 -21.16 -1.54
C PRO A 560 -12.53 -21.53 -0.94
N ALA A 561 -12.24 -21.04 0.27
CA ALA A 561 -10.99 -21.38 0.95
C ALA A 561 -10.87 -22.92 1.12
N GLY A 562 -9.94 -23.55 0.41
CA GLY A 562 -9.71 -25.00 0.48
C GLY A 562 -9.34 -25.67 -0.84
N THR A 563 -9.52 -26.99 -0.89
CA THR A 563 -9.29 -27.81 -2.10
C THR A 563 -10.64 -28.10 -2.77
N VAL A 564 -10.80 -27.71 -4.02
CA VAL A 564 -11.93 -28.07 -4.88
C VAL A 564 -11.55 -29.20 -5.83
N LYS A 565 -12.54 -29.90 -6.40
CA LYS A 565 -12.31 -31.01 -7.33
C LYS A 565 -12.75 -30.62 -8.73
N ILE A 566 -11.92 -30.91 -9.71
CA ILE A 566 -12.23 -30.70 -11.13
C ILE A 566 -12.58 -32.04 -11.76
N ARG A 567 -13.69 -32.06 -12.52
CA ARG A 567 -14.27 -33.28 -13.08
C ARG A 567 -14.69 -33.08 -14.53
N GLU A 568 -14.70 -34.18 -15.27
CA GLU A 568 -15.39 -34.25 -16.56
C GLU A 568 -16.75 -34.95 -16.42
N SER A 569 -17.69 -34.61 -17.30
CA SER A 569 -18.87 -35.43 -17.54
C SER A 569 -18.54 -36.49 -18.60
N ILE A 570 -18.32 -37.72 -18.15
CA ILE A 570 -18.02 -38.85 -19.04
C ILE A 570 -19.23 -39.14 -19.94
N ALA A 571 -19.05 -38.96 -21.25
CA ALA A 571 -20.06 -39.30 -22.24
C ALA A 571 -20.28 -40.83 -22.26
N PRO A 572 -21.52 -41.32 -22.49
CA PRO A 572 -21.76 -42.74 -22.71
C PRO A 572 -20.81 -43.28 -23.79
N GLY A 573 -20.18 -44.43 -23.54
CA GLY A 573 -19.22 -45.05 -24.46
C GLY A 573 -17.77 -44.78 -24.12
N TRP A 574 -17.52 -43.70 -23.38
CA TRP A 574 -16.19 -43.30 -22.99
C TRP A 574 -15.83 -43.83 -21.60
N GLU A 575 -14.60 -44.30 -21.44
CA GLU A 575 -14.00 -44.66 -20.17
C GLU A 575 -12.83 -43.71 -19.89
N GLN A 576 -12.82 -43.07 -18.73
CA GLN A 576 -11.73 -42.18 -18.36
C GLN A 576 -10.46 -42.95 -18.00
N LYS A 577 -9.38 -42.65 -18.72
CA LYS A 577 -8.04 -43.23 -18.56
C LYS A 577 -7.07 -42.26 -17.90
N PHE A 578 -7.31 -40.95 -18.00
CA PHE A 578 -6.55 -39.92 -17.32
C PHE A 578 -7.46 -38.84 -16.70
N PRO A 579 -7.25 -38.46 -15.42
CA PRO A 579 -6.46 -39.18 -14.43
C PRO A 579 -6.97 -40.62 -14.21
N GLY A 580 -6.06 -41.59 -14.21
CA GLY A 580 -6.35 -43.02 -14.05
C GLY A 580 -5.64 -43.64 -12.84
N PRO A 581 -5.97 -44.89 -12.46
CA PRO A 581 -5.44 -45.56 -11.27
C PRO A 581 -3.90 -45.76 -11.27
N ASN A 582 -3.23 -45.57 -12.41
CA ASN A 582 -1.77 -45.69 -12.56
C ASN A 582 -1.08 -44.38 -13.00
N ALA A 583 -1.74 -43.20 -12.90
CA ALA A 583 -1.10 -41.93 -13.25
C ALA A 583 0.13 -41.66 -12.37
N THR A 584 1.29 -41.45 -13.00
CA THR A 584 2.57 -41.29 -12.30
C THR A 584 2.67 -39.95 -11.53
N ALA A 585 2.90 -40.08 -10.23
CA ALA A 585 3.68 -39.23 -9.31
C ALA A 585 3.35 -37.73 -9.07
N ALA A 586 2.43 -37.07 -9.79
CA ALA A 586 2.01 -35.70 -9.44
C ALA A 586 0.59 -35.61 -8.84
N TYR A 587 -0.27 -36.60 -9.10
CA TYR A 587 -1.65 -36.62 -8.61
C TYR A 587 -2.00 -38.04 -8.14
N THR A 588 -1.69 -38.37 -6.89
CA THR A 588 -2.12 -39.64 -6.31
C THR A 588 -3.55 -39.47 -5.78
N VAL A 589 -4.55 -39.89 -6.56
CA VAL A 589 -5.97 -39.82 -6.15
C VAL A 589 -6.41 -41.20 -5.66
N PRO A 590 -6.75 -41.40 -4.38
CA PRO A 590 -7.01 -42.74 -3.85
C PRO A 590 -8.29 -43.41 -4.36
N TYR A 591 -9.28 -42.68 -4.87
CA TYR A 591 -10.47 -43.22 -5.53
C TYR A 591 -11.10 -42.12 -6.40
N GLY A 592 -11.22 -42.34 -7.71
CA GLY A 592 -12.04 -41.53 -8.62
C GLY A 592 -11.28 -40.50 -9.47
N TYR A 593 -11.34 -40.69 -10.78
CA TYR A 593 -11.53 -39.77 -11.93
C TYR A 593 -11.55 -38.21 -11.76
N GLU A 594 -10.94 -37.61 -10.73
CA GLU A 594 -11.02 -36.16 -10.43
C GLU A 594 -9.62 -35.54 -10.18
N ILE A 595 -9.47 -34.23 -10.37
CA ILE A 595 -8.21 -33.50 -10.11
C ILE A 595 -8.42 -32.51 -8.95
N PRO A 596 -7.74 -32.68 -7.80
CA PRO A 596 -7.82 -31.72 -6.70
C PRO A 596 -7.01 -30.45 -7.01
N VAL A 597 -7.63 -29.29 -6.81
CA VAL A 597 -7.01 -27.97 -6.95
C VAL A 597 -7.17 -27.22 -5.63
N SER A 598 -6.05 -26.91 -4.98
CA SER A 598 -6.01 -26.07 -3.79
C SER A 598 -5.90 -24.61 -4.22
N ALA A 599 -7.00 -23.87 -4.11
CA ALA A 599 -7.09 -22.47 -4.54
C ALA A 599 -7.47 -21.58 -3.36
N THR A 600 -6.91 -20.38 -3.33
CA THR A 600 -7.23 -19.33 -2.37
C THR A 600 -7.81 -18.08 -3.03
N GLY A 601 -7.89 -18.08 -4.37
CA GLY A 601 -8.41 -17.04 -5.25
C GLY A 601 -7.29 -16.37 -6.07
N GLY A 602 -7.63 -15.96 -7.28
CA GLY A 602 -6.75 -15.21 -8.20
C GLY A 602 -5.69 -16.06 -8.90
N GLU A 603 -5.57 -17.35 -8.59
CA GLU A 603 -4.56 -18.22 -9.19
C GLU A 603 -4.94 -18.71 -10.60
N VAL A 604 -3.93 -19.11 -11.37
CA VAL A 604 -4.07 -19.72 -12.70
C VAL A 604 -3.48 -21.12 -12.69
N PHE A 605 -4.31 -22.12 -12.90
CA PHE A 605 -3.90 -23.51 -13.07
C PHE A 605 -4.01 -23.91 -14.55
N THR A 606 -2.97 -24.59 -15.03
CA THR A 606 -2.88 -25.09 -16.42
C THR A 606 -2.56 -26.58 -16.40
N ASN A 607 -2.82 -27.26 -17.53
CA ASN A 607 -2.62 -28.71 -17.68
C ASN A 607 -3.50 -29.55 -16.74
N ILE A 608 -4.71 -29.06 -16.45
CA ILE A 608 -5.74 -29.85 -15.79
C ILE A 608 -6.42 -30.69 -16.89
N ASP A 609 -5.96 -31.91 -17.04
CA ASP A 609 -6.06 -32.65 -18.30
C ASP A 609 -6.91 -33.93 -18.10
N PHE A 610 -7.69 -34.32 -19.11
CA PHE A 610 -8.59 -35.47 -19.07
C PHE A 610 -8.50 -36.35 -20.34
N GLY A 611 -8.13 -37.63 -20.20
CA GLY A 611 -8.03 -38.59 -21.32
C GLY A 611 -9.07 -39.69 -21.21
N ASN A 612 -9.87 -39.93 -22.25
CA ASN A 612 -10.82 -41.06 -22.30
C ASN A 612 -10.56 -41.97 -23.49
N SER A 613 -10.86 -43.25 -23.33
CA SER A 613 -10.94 -44.20 -24.44
C SER A 613 -12.38 -44.62 -24.72
N ASP A 614 -12.65 -45.05 -25.95
CA ASP A 614 -13.90 -45.63 -26.43
C ASP A 614 -13.71 -47.08 -26.90
N SER A 615 -12.56 -47.69 -26.55
CA SER A 615 -12.10 -48.98 -27.07
C SER A 615 -13.02 -50.17 -26.78
N ALA A 616 -13.97 -49.99 -25.85
CA ALA A 616 -15.02 -50.96 -25.60
C ALA A 616 -15.96 -51.12 -26.81
N GLY A 617 -16.07 -50.10 -27.66
CA GLY A 617 -16.95 -50.05 -28.83
C GLY A 617 -18.36 -49.56 -28.51
N PHE A 618 -19.12 -49.32 -29.57
CA PHE A 618 -20.53 -48.94 -29.53
C PHE A 618 -21.38 -50.03 -30.19
N ASP A 619 -22.62 -50.12 -29.74
CA ASP A 619 -23.72 -50.92 -30.28
C ASP A 619 -24.69 -49.92 -30.93
N HIS A 620 -25.03 -50.15 -32.19
CA HIS A 620 -25.85 -49.25 -33.00
C HIS A 620 -27.06 -49.99 -33.54
N GLY A 621 -28.22 -49.34 -33.49
CA GLY A 621 -29.45 -49.95 -33.97
C GLY A 621 -29.53 -50.10 -35.50
N ASP A 622 -30.60 -50.75 -35.94
CA ASP A 622 -30.75 -51.27 -37.30
C ASP A 622 -32.11 -50.93 -37.95
N ALA A 623 -32.86 -50.01 -37.34
CA ALA A 623 -34.16 -49.56 -37.83
C ALA A 623 -34.06 -49.04 -39.29
N PRO A 624 -35.10 -49.20 -40.13
CA PRO A 624 -35.01 -48.79 -41.51
C PRO A 624 -34.77 -47.27 -41.66
N SER A 625 -33.84 -46.89 -42.53
CA SER A 625 -33.45 -45.49 -42.76
C SER A 625 -33.84 -45.00 -44.17
N THR A 626 -34.78 -45.67 -44.83
CA THR A 626 -35.22 -45.32 -46.20
C THR A 626 -36.73 -45.38 -46.36
N ALA A 627 -37.27 -44.51 -47.23
CA ALA A 627 -38.71 -44.38 -47.43
C ALA A 627 -39.42 -45.74 -47.68
N PRO A 628 -40.56 -46.02 -47.03
CA PRO A 628 -41.40 -45.07 -46.27
C PRO A 628 -40.99 -44.85 -44.80
N PHE A 629 -39.97 -45.52 -44.29
CA PHE A 629 -39.53 -45.48 -42.90
C PHE A 629 -38.14 -44.81 -42.80
N ASP A 630 -38.10 -43.53 -42.44
CA ASP A 630 -36.90 -42.68 -42.47
C ASP A 630 -36.36 -42.47 -41.05
N TYR A 631 -36.05 -43.56 -40.33
CA TYR A 631 -35.50 -43.45 -38.97
C TYR A 631 -34.04 -42.99 -39.03
N PRO A 632 -33.60 -42.13 -38.08
CA PRO A 632 -32.19 -41.78 -37.94
C PRO A 632 -31.48 -42.99 -37.34
N THR A 633 -30.91 -43.84 -38.18
CA THR A 633 -30.25 -45.09 -37.74
C THR A 633 -28.73 -44.96 -37.81
N LEU A 634 -28.21 -44.20 -38.78
CA LEU A 634 -26.78 -43.97 -38.94
C LEU A 634 -26.26 -42.93 -37.93
N GLU A 635 -25.00 -43.05 -37.53
CA GLU A 635 -24.25 -42.14 -36.66
C GLU A 635 -24.26 -40.71 -37.25
N ALA A 636 -24.15 -40.59 -38.57
CA ALA A 636 -24.22 -39.31 -39.28
C ALA A 636 -25.54 -38.56 -39.06
N ASP A 637 -26.61 -39.29 -38.74
CA ASP A 637 -27.95 -38.78 -38.47
C ASP A 637 -28.29 -38.81 -36.96
N ASN A 638 -27.28 -39.04 -36.09
CA ASN A 638 -27.42 -39.19 -34.64
C ASN A 638 -28.38 -40.33 -34.28
N GLY A 639 -28.18 -41.49 -34.90
CA GLY A 639 -28.98 -42.67 -34.65
C GLY A 639 -28.81 -43.28 -33.25
N PRO A 640 -29.75 -44.17 -32.82
CA PRO A 640 -29.64 -44.86 -31.54
C PRO A 640 -28.33 -45.64 -31.44
N THR A 641 -27.53 -45.27 -30.44
CA THR A 641 -26.27 -45.95 -30.11
C THR A 641 -26.13 -46.08 -28.60
N HIS A 642 -25.48 -47.14 -28.12
CA HIS A 642 -25.04 -47.24 -26.75
C HIS A 642 -23.66 -47.87 -26.60
N ALA A 643 -23.02 -47.60 -25.47
CA ALA A 643 -21.72 -48.17 -25.13
C ALA A 643 -21.75 -49.69 -24.94
N LEU A 644 -20.74 -50.40 -25.42
CA LEU A 644 -20.50 -51.79 -25.05
C LEU A 644 -19.94 -51.88 -23.63
N ILE A 645 -20.83 -52.02 -22.66
CA ILE A 645 -20.42 -52.17 -21.26
C ILE A 645 -20.48 -53.66 -20.87
N PRO A 646 -19.37 -54.28 -20.42
CA PRO A 646 -19.39 -55.69 -19.98
C PRO A 646 -20.48 -55.97 -18.94
N GLY A 647 -21.41 -56.86 -19.29
CA GLY A 647 -22.50 -57.29 -18.41
C GLY A 647 -23.64 -56.27 -18.23
N PHE A 648 -23.64 -55.15 -18.94
CA PHE A 648 -24.71 -54.15 -18.95
C PHE A 648 -25.32 -54.07 -20.36
N GLY A 649 -26.64 -54.17 -20.46
CA GLY A 649 -27.35 -54.22 -21.75
C GLY A 649 -28.75 -54.84 -21.64
N LEU A 650 -29.44 -54.92 -22.78
CA LEU A 650 -30.66 -55.70 -22.93
C LEU A 650 -30.26 -57.16 -23.21
N GLY A 651 -30.85 -58.12 -22.50
CA GLY A 651 -30.64 -59.53 -22.83
C GLY A 651 -29.27 -60.11 -22.43
N LEU A 652 -28.83 -61.18 -23.09
CA LEU A 652 -27.60 -61.91 -22.78
C LEU A 652 -26.50 -61.70 -23.82
N LEU A 653 -26.90 -61.56 -25.08
CA LEU A 653 -26.02 -61.34 -26.21
C LEU A 653 -25.68 -59.85 -26.28
N ARG A 654 -24.56 -59.55 -26.93
CA ARG A 654 -24.07 -58.19 -27.15
C ARG A 654 -22.96 -58.24 -28.17
N ASP A 655 -22.99 -57.31 -29.09
CA ASP A 655 -22.00 -57.04 -30.09
C ASP A 655 -22.05 -55.57 -30.45
N GLY A 656 -21.12 -55.15 -31.31
CA GLY A 656 -21.00 -53.74 -31.63
C GLY A 656 -20.55 -53.53 -33.05
N GLU A 657 -21.00 -52.41 -33.56
CA GLU A 657 -20.93 -52.02 -34.96
C GLU A 657 -20.22 -50.67 -35.04
N PRO A 658 -19.49 -50.41 -36.13
CA PRO A 658 -18.91 -49.10 -36.36
C PRO A 658 -19.95 -48.00 -36.64
N ASP A 659 -21.17 -48.37 -37.05
CA ASP A 659 -22.28 -47.49 -37.44
C ASP A 659 -23.58 -48.33 -37.48
N GLY A 660 -24.75 -47.68 -37.49
CA GLY A 660 -26.04 -48.38 -37.62
C GLY A 660 -26.17 -49.15 -38.93
N ILE A 661 -26.93 -50.25 -38.90
CA ILE A 661 -27.10 -51.16 -40.06
C ILE A 661 -28.59 -51.23 -40.44
N PRO A 662 -29.14 -50.24 -41.16
CA PRO A 662 -30.57 -50.20 -41.45
C PRO A 662 -31.08 -51.40 -42.27
N ASP A 663 -32.12 -52.08 -41.81
CA ASP A 663 -32.88 -53.09 -42.58
C ASP A 663 -34.40 -52.83 -42.55
N ASP A 664 -35.11 -53.21 -43.61
CA ASP A 664 -36.56 -53.06 -43.72
C ASP A 664 -37.34 -53.77 -42.59
N ASN A 665 -36.74 -54.78 -41.96
CA ASN A 665 -37.36 -55.53 -40.86
C ASN A 665 -36.76 -55.19 -39.49
N ALA A 666 -35.80 -54.26 -39.40
CA ALA A 666 -34.94 -54.11 -38.22
C ALA A 666 -34.37 -55.50 -37.83
N ALA A 667 -33.61 -56.08 -38.76
CA ALA A 667 -32.78 -57.25 -38.52
C ALA A 667 -31.39 -57.07 -39.17
N GLY A 668 -30.90 -55.84 -39.28
CA GLY A 668 -29.69 -55.53 -40.04
C GLY A 668 -28.41 -55.97 -39.33
N ASP A 669 -28.30 -55.66 -38.04
CA ASP A 669 -27.26 -56.12 -37.13
C ASP A 669 -27.38 -57.63 -36.85
N ASP A 670 -28.60 -58.14 -36.65
CA ASP A 670 -29.00 -59.56 -36.56
C ASP A 670 -28.37 -60.43 -37.66
N ASN A 671 -28.31 -59.90 -38.88
CA ASN A 671 -27.79 -60.59 -40.06
C ASN A 671 -26.29 -60.40 -40.25
N ALA A 672 -25.70 -59.36 -39.66
CA ALA A 672 -24.28 -59.06 -39.72
C ALA A 672 -23.50 -59.81 -38.62
N ASN A 673 -24.09 -59.94 -37.43
CA ASN A 673 -23.44 -60.44 -36.22
C ASN A 673 -24.41 -61.26 -35.32
N LEU A 674 -24.44 -61.03 -33.99
CA LEU A 674 -25.31 -61.70 -33.02
C LEU A 674 -26.67 -60.98 -32.95
N ALA A 675 -27.72 -61.73 -32.60
CA ALA A 675 -29.03 -61.17 -32.31
C ALA A 675 -29.08 -60.71 -30.84
N ASP A 676 -28.68 -59.47 -30.56
CA ASP A 676 -28.52 -58.96 -29.20
C ASP A 676 -29.72 -58.19 -28.63
N GLU A 677 -30.81 -58.09 -29.37
CA GLU A 677 -32.14 -57.74 -28.87
C GLU A 677 -32.85 -58.91 -28.19
N ASP A 678 -32.11 -59.96 -27.81
CA ASP A 678 -32.62 -61.13 -27.06
C ASP A 678 -33.21 -60.76 -25.68
N GLY A 679 -32.99 -59.51 -25.26
CA GLY A 679 -33.62 -58.89 -24.11
C GLY A 679 -35.06 -58.43 -24.32
N VAL A 680 -35.52 -58.18 -25.55
CA VAL A 680 -36.83 -57.57 -25.83
C VAL A 680 -37.79 -58.59 -26.43
N ILE A 681 -38.74 -59.08 -25.63
CA ILE A 681 -39.71 -60.10 -26.04
C ILE A 681 -41.10 -59.48 -26.17
N LEU A 682 -41.58 -59.34 -27.40
CA LEU A 682 -42.96 -58.92 -27.69
C LEU A 682 -43.91 -60.14 -27.65
N PRO A 683 -45.04 -60.09 -26.92
CA PRO A 683 -46.05 -61.14 -27.00
C PRO A 683 -46.73 -61.10 -28.39
N GLY A 684 -46.86 -62.26 -29.05
CA GLY A 684 -47.31 -62.33 -30.44
C GLY A 684 -48.66 -61.64 -30.76
N ASN A 685 -48.82 -61.22 -32.02
CA ASN A 685 -49.90 -60.42 -32.61
C ASN A 685 -50.40 -59.26 -31.75
N LEU A 686 -49.76 -58.10 -31.92
CA LEU A 686 -50.24 -56.82 -31.42
C LEU A 686 -51.55 -56.45 -32.15
N ALA A 687 -52.65 -56.29 -31.42
CA ALA A 687 -53.96 -55.91 -31.98
C ALA A 687 -54.49 -54.64 -31.31
N ARG A 688 -55.10 -53.74 -32.09
CA ARG A 688 -55.66 -52.48 -31.58
C ARG A 688 -56.67 -52.76 -30.46
N GLY A 689 -56.43 -52.17 -29.29
CA GLY A 689 -57.27 -52.30 -28.11
C GLY A 689 -56.99 -53.53 -27.23
N ALA A 690 -56.03 -54.38 -27.60
CA ALA A 690 -55.53 -55.44 -26.74
C ALA A 690 -54.51 -54.88 -25.72
N ILE A 691 -54.53 -55.42 -24.51
CA ILE A 691 -53.45 -55.22 -23.54
C ILE A 691 -52.36 -56.24 -23.86
N VAL A 692 -51.16 -55.75 -24.14
CA VAL A 692 -49.97 -56.55 -24.43
C VAL A 692 -48.91 -56.24 -23.38
N ASN A 693 -48.21 -57.27 -22.91
CA ASN A 693 -47.16 -57.15 -21.89
C ASN A 693 -45.82 -57.55 -22.50
N PRO A 694 -45.09 -56.63 -23.16
CA PRO A 694 -43.72 -56.89 -23.57
C PRO A 694 -42.85 -57.19 -22.35
N THR A 695 -41.97 -58.17 -22.48
CA THR A 695 -40.98 -58.51 -21.45
C THR A 695 -39.65 -57.95 -21.88
N VAL A 696 -39.03 -57.12 -21.05
CA VAL A 696 -37.66 -56.64 -21.26
C VAL A 696 -36.77 -57.24 -20.18
N VAL A 697 -35.77 -58.01 -20.58
CA VAL A 697 -34.73 -58.57 -19.73
C VAL A 697 -33.54 -57.63 -19.78
N ILE A 698 -33.11 -57.13 -18.62
CA ILE A 698 -31.97 -56.22 -18.49
C ILE A 698 -30.86 -56.88 -17.66
N ARG A 699 -29.61 -56.58 -18.00
CA ARG A 699 -28.46 -56.88 -17.16
C ARG A 699 -27.80 -55.58 -16.69
N THR A 700 -27.41 -55.55 -15.42
CA THR A 700 -26.79 -54.35 -14.81
C THR A 700 -25.30 -54.49 -14.54
N GLY A 701 -24.69 -55.66 -14.76
CA GLY A 701 -23.24 -55.86 -14.62
C GLY A 701 -22.69 -55.55 -13.23
N GLY A 702 -23.50 -55.64 -12.18
CA GLY A 702 -23.12 -55.24 -10.81
C GLY A 702 -23.30 -53.76 -10.49
N ARG A 703 -23.79 -52.94 -11.44
CA ARG A 703 -24.12 -51.53 -11.24
C ARG A 703 -25.45 -51.40 -10.48
N ALA A 704 -25.54 -50.37 -9.63
CA ALA A 704 -26.66 -50.18 -8.71
C ALA A 704 -27.97 -49.72 -9.38
N GLN A 705 -27.89 -49.02 -10.52
CA GLN A 705 -29.05 -48.42 -11.21
C GLN A 705 -28.82 -48.34 -12.73
N GLY A 706 -29.90 -48.33 -13.51
CA GLY A 706 -29.94 -48.07 -14.95
C GLY A 706 -31.30 -47.48 -15.34
N LYS A 707 -31.35 -46.66 -16.39
CA LYS A 707 -32.60 -46.10 -16.94
C LYS A 707 -32.94 -46.86 -18.23
N LEU A 708 -34.13 -47.44 -18.30
CA LEU A 708 -34.68 -48.03 -19.52
C LEU A 708 -35.68 -47.04 -20.13
N GLN A 709 -35.47 -46.66 -21.39
CA GLN A 709 -36.38 -45.84 -22.16
C GLN A 709 -36.62 -46.56 -23.49
N GLY A 710 -37.87 -46.60 -23.95
CA GLY A 710 -38.23 -47.27 -25.19
C GLY A 710 -39.51 -46.70 -25.78
N TRP A 711 -39.65 -46.83 -27.09
CA TRP A 711 -40.83 -46.46 -27.87
C TRP A 711 -41.24 -47.64 -28.74
N ILE A 712 -42.53 -47.70 -29.10
CA ILE A 712 -43.04 -48.67 -30.08
C ILE A 712 -43.71 -47.84 -31.17
N ASP A 713 -43.25 -47.99 -32.40
CA ASP A 713 -43.93 -47.45 -33.58
C ASP A 713 -44.93 -48.50 -34.10
N PHE A 714 -46.15 -48.07 -34.41
CA PHE A 714 -47.30 -48.92 -34.77
C PHE A 714 -47.78 -48.71 -36.22
N ASN A 715 -46.99 -48.01 -37.05
CA ASN A 715 -47.39 -47.63 -38.42
C ASN A 715 -48.09 -48.73 -39.22
#